data_AF-A0A539D3Z1-F1
#
_entry.id   AF-A0A539D3Z1-F1
#
_cell.length_a   1.000
_cell.length_b   1.000
_cell.length_c   1.000
_cell.angle_alpha   90.00
_cell.angle_beta   90.00
_cell.angle_gamma   90.00
#
_symmetry.space_group_name_H-M   'P 1'
#
loop_
_entity.id
_entity.type
_entity.pdbx_description
1 polymer ?
#
loop_
_entity_poly.entity_id
_entity_poly.type
_entity_poly.pdbx_seq_one_letter_code
_entity_poly.pdbx_strand_id
1 'polypeptide(L)'
;MPAARFIGASLRGFGGQPGPEGGREGPQTLDFLPDDEVVASRGVGHFCGCAACMGKALADPVQQTAAIPGDTTSTATIAIGGTVVGSLDNGSDQDWYRVDLVAGQHYVFTLSGTGGTPLTDPYLELRSSTGQLLSIDDDGAPGASSILDSLMRFTAVTTGTYYLNARAFDAATTGNGYTLTANTGAPQNPLDTLELGLTVSQQNITVYFATTSDTVQGQTPAQNWTAAERASAMAALQTFANVTNLTFAETSTQAGARFVLSLSTLGTNVLGQFGTSGGVGYGQFAPTASGWTTAGLAPGGLGFVTLIHEFGHGLGLAHPHEDGQDVQIMQGVVDNFGSYGTFQLNQGVFTTMTYNDGWPGGPPGSAPSNNYGSQMTPMALDIALLQQKYGVNTTFRAGADTYTLQNTNTGGTGYLGIWDTGGIDTMTYSGTRDATLDLRPATLLNQVGGGGYVSFASGIFGGFTIAAGVVIENATGGSGADTITGNSAANRLTGNGGNDVLEGGAGADTLIGGLGSDSYGVDVAGDVVTESPDEGFDTVYSSLDYTLGANLEGLNLIGGAINGFGNALANAMVGNGLNNLLSGFEGDDVLTGNAGDDILQGGAGNDIMFGGLGSDSYGVDTSGDAIGENVGEGFDAVYSTGDYTLGANLEQLNLLGAAVNGFGNSLANSMFGNELANYLGGGAGDDVITGGGGNDIIEGATGNDIMFGGLGSDSYGVDTSGDAIGENVGEGFDAVYTTGDYTLGANLEQLNLIGAAVNGFGNSLANSLFGNDLANYLGGGDGDDVLTGNGGNDILEGNTGNDIMFGGLGSDSYGVDSSGDAIG
;
A
#
# COMPACT_ATOMS: atom_id res chain seq x y z
N MET A 1 34.53 -44.23 -5.68
CA MET A 1 34.23 -45.13 -6.82
C MET A 1 33.19 -46.17 -6.39
N PRO A 2 32.22 -46.52 -7.24
CA PRO A 2 31.25 -45.64 -7.94
C PRO A 2 29.83 -46.28 -7.83
N ALA A 3 28.70 -45.85 -8.40
CA ALA A 3 28.29 -44.95 -9.48
C ALA A 3 26.78 -44.64 -9.21
N ALA A 4 26.28 -43.40 -9.25
CA ALA A 4 25.91 -42.60 -10.43
C ALA A 4 24.93 -43.27 -11.42
N ARG A 5 23.74 -42.66 -11.60
CA ARG A 5 23.20 -42.24 -12.93
C ARG A 5 21.88 -41.45 -12.84
N PHE A 6 22.00 -40.16 -13.10
CA PHE A 6 21.00 -39.28 -13.73
C PHE A 6 20.48 -39.85 -15.06
N ILE A 7 19.22 -39.59 -15.41
CA ILE A 7 18.76 -39.14 -16.75
C ILE A 7 17.44 -38.35 -16.59
N GLY A 8 17.44 -37.07 -16.99
CA GLY A 8 16.23 -36.31 -17.29
C GLY A 8 15.78 -36.49 -18.74
N ALA A 9 14.51 -36.19 -19.05
CA ALA A 9 14.09 -35.71 -20.37
C ALA A 9 12.58 -35.39 -20.46
N SER A 10 12.32 -34.15 -20.89
CA SER A 10 11.49 -33.76 -22.04
C SER A 10 9.95 -33.84 -21.99
N LEU A 11 9.39 -32.65 -22.24
CA LEU A 11 8.07 -32.37 -22.80
C LEU A 11 7.73 -33.15 -24.09
N ARG A 12 6.43 -33.48 -24.21
CA ARG A 12 5.50 -33.53 -25.37
C ARG A 12 4.45 -34.59 -25.03
N GLY A 13 3.14 -34.40 -25.03
CA GLY A 13 2.24 -33.47 -25.70
C GLY A 13 1.03 -34.31 -26.13
N PHE A 14 -0.16 -34.07 -25.58
CA PHE A 14 -1.42 -34.62 -26.08
C PHE A 14 -2.54 -33.59 -25.87
N GLY A 15 -3.22 -33.24 -26.96
CA GLY A 15 -4.34 -32.32 -26.97
C GLY A 15 -5.70 -33.00 -26.75
N GLY A 16 -6.71 -32.19 -26.46
CA GLY A 16 -8.13 -32.57 -26.58
C GLY A 16 -9.12 -31.79 -25.72
N GLN A 17 -9.47 -30.55 -26.14
CA GLN A 17 -10.83 -29.91 -26.13
C GLN A 17 -11.65 -29.80 -24.81
N PRO A 18 -12.66 -28.89 -24.73
CA PRO A 18 -12.76 -27.86 -23.68
C PRO A 18 -13.89 -28.07 -22.66
N GLY A 19 -13.77 -27.38 -21.51
CA GLY A 19 -14.84 -27.14 -20.54
C GLY A 19 -14.46 -25.98 -19.61
N PRO A 20 -15.36 -25.03 -19.30
CA PRO A 20 -15.06 -23.83 -18.53
C PRO A 20 -15.27 -24.08 -17.03
N GLU A 21 -14.44 -23.48 -16.17
CA GLU A 21 -14.70 -23.02 -14.79
C GLU A 21 -13.40 -22.96 -13.98
N GLY A 22 -13.32 -22.01 -13.06
CA GLY A 22 -12.41 -22.04 -11.90
C GLY A 22 -11.33 -20.95 -11.91
N GLY A 23 -11.56 -19.91 -11.11
CA GLY A 23 -10.65 -18.79 -10.91
C GLY A 23 -9.31 -19.19 -10.32
N ARG A 24 -8.31 -18.37 -10.63
CA ARG A 24 -7.07 -18.27 -9.86
C ARG A 24 -7.03 -16.86 -9.29
N GLU A 25 -7.02 -16.80 -7.98
CA GLU A 25 -6.60 -15.63 -7.22
C GLU A 25 -5.13 -15.37 -7.52
N GLY A 26 -4.82 -14.12 -7.88
CA GLY A 26 -3.48 -13.56 -7.84
C GLY A 26 -3.28 -12.88 -6.49
N PRO A 27 -2.01 -12.70 -6.05
CA PRO A 27 -1.69 -12.10 -4.76
C PRO A 27 -2.22 -10.66 -4.72
N GLN A 28 -2.96 -10.34 -3.66
CA GLN A 28 -3.36 -8.98 -3.33
C GLN A 28 -2.10 -8.22 -2.93
N THR A 29 -1.63 -7.34 -3.81
CA THR A 29 -0.58 -6.36 -3.50
C THR A 29 -1.18 -5.27 -2.61
N LEU A 30 -0.58 -5.06 -1.43
CA LEU A 30 -0.81 -3.89 -0.59
C LEU A 30 -0.51 -2.62 -1.41
N ASP A 31 -1.50 -1.73 -1.52
CA ASP A 31 -1.37 -0.44 -2.20
C ASP A 31 -0.97 0.63 -1.17
N PHE A 32 0.34 0.86 -1.00
CA PHE A 32 0.88 2.02 -0.29
C PHE A 32 1.14 3.14 -1.29
N LEU A 33 0.43 4.26 -1.16
CA LEU A 33 0.76 5.52 -1.83
C LEU A 33 1.62 6.38 -0.90
N PRO A 34 2.80 6.86 -1.34
CA PRO A 34 3.40 8.06 -0.81
C PRO A 34 3.29 9.23 -1.81
N ASP A 35 3.00 10.41 -1.25
CA ASP A 35 3.03 11.72 -1.89
C ASP A 35 4.47 12.24 -2.12
N ASP A 36 4.54 13.24 -3.00
CA ASP A 36 5.55 14.32 -3.16
C ASP A 36 6.65 14.27 -4.26
N GLU A 37 6.35 15.07 -5.30
CA GLU A 37 7.08 16.24 -5.86
C GLU A 37 8.52 16.19 -6.47
N VAL A 38 8.55 16.68 -7.73
CA VAL A 38 9.56 17.53 -8.43
C VAL A 38 10.91 16.92 -8.86
N VAL A 39 11.17 16.89 -10.18
CA VAL A 39 12.25 17.63 -10.88
C VAL A 39 12.00 17.69 -12.39
N ALA A 40 12.25 18.87 -12.97
CA ALA A 40 12.16 19.25 -14.38
C ALA A 40 13.18 18.55 -15.31
N SER A 41 12.89 18.46 -16.62
CA SER A 41 13.47 19.38 -17.62
C SER A 41 13.42 18.89 -19.08
N ARG A 42 13.28 19.88 -19.98
CA ARG A 42 13.79 20.00 -21.38
C ARG A 42 13.12 19.20 -22.51
N GLY A 43 12.56 19.97 -23.45
CA GLY A 43 12.22 19.53 -24.81
C GLY A 43 11.85 20.71 -25.71
N VAL A 44 12.86 21.31 -26.34
CA VAL A 44 12.89 22.55 -27.12
C VAL A 44 12.04 22.50 -28.41
N GLY A 45 11.46 23.64 -28.83
CA GLY A 45 10.94 23.79 -30.20
C GLY A 45 10.31 25.15 -30.54
N HIS A 46 11.06 26.24 -30.43
CA HIS A 46 10.66 27.58 -30.90
C HIS A 46 11.04 27.77 -32.38
N PHE A 47 10.15 28.29 -33.24
CA PHE A 47 10.53 29.05 -34.44
C PHE A 47 9.48 30.11 -34.84
N CYS A 48 10.02 31.29 -35.19
CA CYS A 48 9.50 32.59 -35.70
C CYS A 48 8.17 32.61 -36.51
N GLY A 49 7.44 33.73 -36.64
CA GLY A 49 7.67 35.13 -36.26
C GLY A 49 6.72 36.12 -36.99
N CYS A 50 6.71 37.36 -36.49
CA CYS A 50 6.31 38.65 -37.10
C CYS A 50 4.83 38.98 -37.44
N ALA A 51 4.23 39.72 -36.51
CA ALA A 51 3.45 40.97 -36.61
C ALA A 51 2.95 41.50 -37.97
N ALA A 52 1.64 41.85 -38.03
CA ALA A 52 1.17 43.19 -38.39
C ALA A 52 -0.33 43.42 -38.10
N CYS A 53 -0.62 44.64 -37.64
CA CYS A 53 -1.89 45.40 -37.68
C CYS A 53 -2.95 45.22 -36.57
N MET A 54 -2.91 46.21 -35.67
CA MET A 54 -4.02 46.68 -34.85
C MET A 54 -5.25 47.04 -35.70
N GLY A 55 -6.42 46.66 -35.20
CA GLY A 55 -7.72 47.19 -35.61
C GLY A 55 -8.78 46.82 -34.58
N LYS A 56 -9.16 47.79 -33.72
CA LYS A 56 -10.32 47.68 -32.84
C LYS A 56 -11.61 47.51 -33.68
N ALA A 57 -12.37 46.47 -33.40
CA ALA A 57 -13.82 46.41 -33.55
C ALA A 57 -14.32 45.64 -32.32
N LEU A 58 -14.77 46.35 -31.28
CA LEU A 58 -16.20 46.42 -30.92
C LEU A 58 -16.83 45.03 -30.83
N ALA A 59 -17.04 44.63 -29.57
CA ALA A 59 -17.95 43.58 -29.18
C ALA A 59 -19.29 43.73 -29.90
N ASP A 60 -19.71 42.63 -30.51
CA ASP A 60 -21.12 42.33 -30.75
C ASP A 60 -21.36 40.97 -30.07
N PRO A 61 -22.42 40.80 -29.28
CA PRO A 61 -22.71 39.55 -28.63
C PRO A 61 -23.14 38.59 -29.74
N VAL A 62 -22.37 37.54 -29.97
CA VAL A 62 -22.88 36.43 -30.77
C VAL A 62 -24.05 35.85 -29.98
N GLN A 63 -25.26 36.22 -30.38
CA GLN A 63 -26.41 35.34 -30.24
C GLN A 63 -26.05 34.03 -30.96
N GLN A 64 -25.62 33.04 -30.18
CA GLN A 64 -25.43 31.69 -30.66
C GLN A 64 -26.78 30.98 -30.54
N THR A 65 -27.67 31.22 -31.52
CA THR A 65 -28.93 30.49 -31.71
C THR A 65 -28.69 29.20 -32.49
N ALA A 66 -27.67 28.41 -32.13
CA ALA A 66 -27.29 27.22 -32.88
C ALA A 66 -27.17 26.04 -31.92
N ALA A 67 -28.15 25.13 -32.01
CA ALA A 67 -28.19 23.82 -31.36
C ALA A 67 -26.78 23.25 -31.20
N ILE A 68 -26.25 23.32 -29.99
CA ILE A 68 -25.00 22.72 -29.61
C ILE A 68 -25.25 21.20 -29.62
N PRO A 69 -24.41 20.37 -30.28
CA PRO A 69 -24.67 18.93 -30.42
C PRO A 69 -24.94 18.25 -29.07
N GLY A 70 -26.00 17.45 -29.02
CA GLY A 70 -26.52 16.77 -27.82
C GLY A 70 -25.70 15.56 -27.36
N ASP A 71 -24.38 15.59 -27.52
CA ASP A 71 -23.46 14.52 -27.15
C ASP A 71 -22.01 15.02 -27.02
N THR A 72 -21.06 14.10 -26.84
CA THR A 72 -19.62 14.38 -26.71
C THR A 72 -18.97 15.03 -27.94
N THR A 73 -19.73 15.30 -29.01
CA THR A 73 -19.26 16.01 -30.22
C THR A 73 -19.37 17.54 -30.11
N SER A 74 -19.91 18.07 -29.00
CA SER A 74 -19.92 19.52 -28.77
C SER A 74 -18.51 20.12 -28.84
N THR A 75 -18.40 21.24 -29.54
CA THR A 75 -17.17 22.06 -29.64
C THR A 75 -17.25 23.33 -28.78
N ALA A 76 -18.41 23.60 -28.16
CA ALA A 76 -18.56 24.70 -27.21
C ALA A 76 -17.77 24.36 -25.95
N THR A 77 -17.04 25.32 -25.39
CA THR A 77 -16.18 25.10 -24.22
C THR A 77 -16.50 26.12 -23.14
N ILE A 78 -16.35 25.70 -21.89
CA ILE A 78 -16.26 26.58 -20.73
C ILE A 78 -14.94 26.31 -20.01
N ALA A 79 -14.15 27.36 -19.80
CA ALA A 79 -12.92 27.27 -19.02
C ALA A 79 -13.23 27.43 -17.52
N ILE A 80 -12.39 26.86 -16.66
CA ILE A 80 -12.45 27.11 -15.22
C ILE A 80 -12.15 28.59 -14.93
N GLY A 81 -12.96 29.21 -14.07
CA GLY A 81 -13.04 30.66 -13.88
C GLY A 81 -13.87 31.39 -14.94
N GLY A 82 -14.48 30.65 -15.87
CA GLY A 82 -15.22 31.17 -17.00
C GLY A 82 -16.72 31.35 -16.75
N THR A 83 -17.35 32.10 -17.63
CA THR A 83 -18.80 32.32 -17.66
C THR A 83 -19.27 32.30 -19.09
N VAL A 84 -20.34 31.56 -19.35
CA VAL A 84 -21.05 31.55 -20.65
C VAL A 84 -22.49 31.98 -20.44
N VAL A 85 -23.06 32.62 -21.46
CA VAL A 85 -24.47 33.04 -21.47
C VAL A 85 -25.15 32.38 -22.66
N GLY A 86 -26.36 31.89 -22.44
CA GLY A 86 -27.17 31.24 -23.46
C GLY A 86 -28.65 31.53 -23.27
N SER A 87 -29.50 30.87 -24.04
CA SER A 87 -30.95 30.94 -23.92
C SER A 87 -31.56 29.56 -24.06
N LEU A 88 -32.51 29.22 -23.17
CA LEU A 88 -33.29 27.99 -23.28
C LEU A 88 -34.57 28.32 -24.06
N ASP A 89 -34.51 28.12 -25.38
CA ASP A 89 -35.49 28.65 -26.32
C ASP A 89 -36.76 27.79 -26.42
N ASN A 90 -36.70 26.53 -25.96
CA ASN A 90 -37.85 25.62 -25.86
C ASN A 90 -37.64 24.57 -24.77
N GLY A 91 -38.71 23.86 -24.37
CA GLY A 91 -38.67 22.82 -23.32
C GLY A 91 -37.86 21.55 -23.61
N SER A 92 -37.15 21.49 -24.72
CA SER A 92 -36.24 20.39 -25.07
C SER A 92 -34.84 20.88 -25.42
N ASP A 93 -34.57 22.17 -25.17
CA ASP A 93 -33.29 22.79 -25.47
C ASP A 93 -32.22 22.31 -24.49
N GLN A 94 -31.05 21.97 -25.03
CA GLN A 94 -29.92 21.42 -24.28
C GLN A 94 -28.62 22.01 -24.82
N ASP A 95 -27.91 22.75 -23.99
CA ASP A 95 -26.64 23.36 -24.34
C ASP A 95 -25.47 22.63 -23.67
N TRP A 96 -24.68 21.94 -24.49
CA TRP A 96 -23.57 21.10 -24.03
C TRP A 96 -22.22 21.81 -24.09
N TYR A 97 -21.57 22.01 -22.95
CA TYR A 97 -20.26 22.65 -22.84
C TYR A 97 -19.18 21.65 -22.44
N ARG A 98 -18.13 21.55 -23.26
CA ARG A 98 -16.91 20.85 -22.90
C ARG A 98 -16.15 21.61 -21.81
N VAL A 99 -15.75 20.94 -20.74
CA VAL A 99 -14.94 21.49 -19.64
C VAL A 99 -13.80 20.51 -19.30
N ASP A 100 -12.59 21.03 -19.10
CA ASP A 100 -11.44 20.22 -18.70
C ASP A 100 -11.23 20.32 -17.19
N LEU A 101 -11.24 19.18 -16.50
CA LEU A 101 -11.12 19.06 -15.05
C LEU A 101 -9.84 18.31 -14.68
N VAL A 102 -9.33 18.58 -13.48
CA VAL A 102 -8.11 17.96 -12.92
C VAL A 102 -8.51 17.06 -11.76
N ALA A 103 -7.97 15.84 -11.71
CA ALA A 103 -8.22 14.90 -10.63
C ALA A 103 -7.92 15.53 -9.25
N GLY A 104 -8.79 15.27 -8.27
CA GLY A 104 -8.69 15.81 -6.92
C GLY A 104 -9.18 17.25 -6.76
N GLN A 105 -9.41 18.00 -7.85
CA GLN A 105 -9.90 19.37 -7.75
C GLN A 105 -11.42 19.45 -7.60
N HIS A 106 -11.85 20.42 -6.80
CA HIS A 106 -13.25 20.69 -6.49
C HIS A 106 -13.79 21.85 -7.33
N TYR A 107 -14.94 21.63 -7.95
CA TYR A 107 -15.58 22.55 -8.87
C TYR A 107 -16.99 22.89 -8.42
N VAL A 108 -17.39 24.12 -8.72
CA VAL A 108 -18.74 24.64 -8.53
C VAL A 108 -19.24 25.12 -9.89
N PHE A 109 -20.35 24.55 -10.32
CA PHE A 109 -21.05 24.93 -11.53
C PHE A 109 -22.39 25.55 -11.14
N THR A 110 -22.69 26.74 -11.67
CA THR A 110 -23.95 27.43 -11.37
C THR A 110 -24.70 27.69 -12.66
N LEU A 111 -25.97 27.31 -12.71
CA LEU A 111 -26.87 27.63 -13.80
C LEU A 111 -27.94 28.59 -13.29
N SER A 112 -27.80 29.87 -13.63
CA SER A 112 -28.67 30.93 -13.13
C SER A 112 -29.38 31.68 -14.26
N GLY A 113 -30.59 32.16 -14.00
CA GLY A 113 -31.26 33.04 -14.96
C GLY A 113 -30.59 34.41 -15.11
N THR A 114 -30.62 34.96 -16.33
CA THR A 114 -30.01 36.27 -16.64
C THR A 114 -30.77 37.43 -16.00
N GLY A 115 -30.02 38.45 -15.55
CA GLY A 115 -30.61 39.68 -15.01
C GLY A 115 -31.29 39.53 -13.64
N GLY A 116 -31.00 38.44 -12.91
CA GLY A 116 -31.54 38.20 -11.56
C GLY A 116 -32.98 37.68 -11.54
N THR A 117 -33.51 37.25 -12.69
CA THR A 117 -34.76 36.49 -12.76
C THR A 117 -34.39 35.01 -12.72
N PRO A 118 -34.87 34.22 -11.75
CA PRO A 118 -34.60 32.78 -11.66
C PRO A 118 -35.01 32.05 -12.94
N LEU A 119 -34.38 30.92 -13.23
CA LEU A 119 -34.96 29.97 -14.18
C LEU A 119 -36.26 29.39 -13.56
N THR A 120 -37.11 28.77 -14.37
CA THR A 120 -38.39 28.22 -13.87
C THR A 120 -38.24 26.76 -13.43
N ASP A 121 -37.21 26.07 -13.93
CA ASP A 121 -37.00 24.62 -13.78
C ASP A 121 -35.63 24.21 -14.41
N PRO A 122 -34.49 24.73 -13.91
CA PRO A 122 -33.20 24.53 -14.55
C PRO A 122 -32.57 23.19 -14.20
N TYR A 123 -31.99 22.54 -15.19
CA TYR A 123 -31.40 21.23 -14.99
C TYR A 123 -29.96 21.24 -15.47
N LEU A 124 -29.04 20.91 -14.59
CA LEU A 124 -27.60 20.87 -14.85
C LEU A 124 -27.10 19.43 -14.78
N GLU A 125 -26.56 18.91 -15.89
CA GLU A 125 -25.92 17.59 -15.91
C GLU A 125 -24.40 17.72 -16.08
N LEU A 126 -23.64 16.83 -15.46
CA LEU A 126 -22.24 16.61 -15.76
C LEU A 126 -22.03 15.19 -16.26
N ARG A 127 -21.31 15.04 -17.37
CA ARG A 127 -20.99 13.76 -17.99
C ARG A 127 -19.50 13.55 -18.22
N SER A 128 -19.10 12.28 -18.21
CA SER A 128 -17.75 11.86 -18.57
C SER A 128 -17.45 12.09 -20.06
N SER A 129 -16.20 11.91 -20.45
CA SER A 129 -15.77 11.89 -21.87
C SER A 129 -16.45 10.80 -22.71
N THR A 130 -16.99 9.75 -22.08
CA THR A 130 -17.73 8.66 -22.74
C THR A 130 -19.24 8.87 -22.75
N GLY A 131 -19.73 9.99 -22.19
CA GLY A 131 -21.16 10.32 -22.11
C GLY A 131 -21.90 9.69 -20.92
N GLN A 132 -21.19 9.06 -19.98
CA GLN A 132 -21.78 8.56 -18.74
C GLN A 132 -22.22 9.75 -17.87
N LEU A 133 -23.44 9.71 -17.34
CA LEU A 133 -23.93 10.70 -16.37
C LEU A 133 -23.18 10.54 -15.05
N LEU A 134 -22.60 11.63 -14.55
CA LEU A 134 -21.76 11.64 -13.35
C LEU A 134 -22.40 12.42 -12.20
N SER A 135 -23.11 13.50 -12.48
CA SER A 135 -23.77 14.31 -11.45
C SER A 135 -24.90 15.11 -12.07
N ILE A 136 -25.85 15.49 -11.24
CA ILE A 136 -27.06 16.21 -11.64
C ILE A 136 -27.49 17.18 -10.55
N ASP A 137 -28.13 18.27 -10.93
CA ASP A 137 -28.78 19.22 -10.01
C ASP A 137 -29.95 19.89 -10.73
N ASP A 138 -31.14 19.83 -10.13
CA ASP A 138 -32.42 20.32 -10.69
C ASP A 138 -32.89 21.65 -10.03
N ASP A 139 -32.45 21.98 -8.81
CA ASP A 139 -32.88 23.20 -8.10
C ASP A 139 -32.07 23.58 -6.82
N GLY A 140 -30.74 23.46 -6.83
CA GLY A 140 -29.92 23.45 -5.59
C GLY A 140 -29.31 24.76 -5.02
N ALA A 141 -29.66 25.97 -5.46
CA ALA A 141 -28.96 27.20 -5.02
C ALA A 141 -29.42 27.75 -3.63
N PRO A 142 -28.57 27.76 -2.57
CA PRO A 142 -28.99 28.21 -1.25
C PRO A 142 -29.11 29.73 -1.13
N GLY A 143 -30.18 30.22 -0.48
CA GLY A 143 -30.20 31.55 0.14
C GLY A 143 -31.16 32.61 -0.42
N ALA A 144 -32.13 32.27 -1.27
CA ALA A 144 -33.29 33.14 -1.42
C ALA A 144 -34.55 32.31 -1.63
N SER A 145 -35.60 32.66 -0.90
CA SER A 145 -36.88 31.97 -0.79
C SER A 145 -37.74 31.97 -2.07
N SER A 146 -37.14 31.84 -3.27
CA SER A 146 -37.80 31.72 -4.58
C SER A 146 -36.83 31.58 -5.80
N ILE A 147 -35.70 30.86 -5.73
CA ILE A 147 -34.79 30.71 -6.90
C ILE A 147 -34.73 29.24 -7.33
N LEU A 148 -35.34 28.92 -8.48
CA LEU A 148 -35.12 27.68 -9.21
C LEU A 148 -33.87 27.91 -10.07
N ASP A 149 -32.68 27.92 -9.46
CA ASP A 149 -31.36 28.02 -10.11
C ASP A 149 -30.55 26.77 -9.70
N SER A 150 -29.79 26.15 -10.62
CA SER A 150 -29.02 24.92 -10.29
C SER A 150 -27.61 25.23 -9.77
N LEU A 151 -27.15 24.48 -8.78
CA LEU A 151 -25.83 24.57 -8.18
C LEU A 151 -25.21 23.18 -8.00
N MET A 152 -24.29 22.81 -8.89
CA MET A 152 -23.59 21.54 -8.79
C MET A 152 -22.20 21.71 -8.18
N ARG A 153 -21.91 20.93 -7.14
CA ARG A 153 -20.54 20.73 -6.62
C ARG A 153 -20.01 19.37 -7.06
N PHE A 154 -18.80 19.35 -7.61
CA PHE A 154 -18.22 18.12 -8.13
C PHE A 154 -16.72 18.06 -7.88
N THR A 155 -16.25 16.89 -7.43
CA THR A 155 -14.83 16.56 -7.31
C THR A 155 -14.45 15.65 -8.45
N ALA A 156 -13.53 16.09 -9.31
CA ALA A 156 -13.11 15.28 -10.44
C ALA A 156 -12.24 14.10 -9.96
N VAL A 157 -12.61 12.89 -10.39
CA VAL A 157 -11.87 11.66 -10.06
C VAL A 157 -10.75 11.36 -11.06
N THR A 158 -10.86 11.87 -12.29
CA THR A 158 -9.82 11.72 -13.31
C THR A 158 -9.55 13.06 -14.00
N THR A 159 -8.28 13.30 -14.35
CA THR A 159 -7.91 14.46 -15.17
C THR A 159 -8.33 14.22 -16.61
N GLY A 160 -9.12 15.12 -17.18
CA GLY A 160 -9.58 14.97 -18.55
C GLY A 160 -10.76 15.86 -18.92
N THR A 161 -11.38 15.53 -20.04
CA THR A 161 -12.51 16.26 -20.59
C THR A 161 -13.84 15.71 -20.07
N TYR A 162 -14.71 16.63 -19.67
CA TYR A 162 -16.07 16.41 -19.21
C TYR A 162 -17.03 17.30 -20.00
N TYR A 163 -18.33 17.04 -19.85
CA TYR A 163 -19.38 17.78 -20.57
C TYR A 163 -20.48 18.22 -19.60
N LEU A 164 -20.75 19.52 -19.55
CA LEU A 164 -21.86 20.12 -18.81
C LEU A 164 -23.07 20.31 -19.74
N ASN A 165 -24.27 19.98 -19.29
CA ASN A 165 -25.50 20.24 -20.00
C ASN A 165 -26.33 21.27 -19.23
N ALA A 166 -26.60 22.43 -19.83
CA ALA A 166 -27.59 23.36 -19.32
C ALA A 166 -28.91 23.17 -20.07
N ARG A 167 -29.99 22.85 -19.35
CA ARG A 167 -31.32 22.62 -19.94
C ARG A 167 -32.45 23.01 -18.97
N ALA A 168 -33.71 22.81 -19.39
CA ALA A 168 -34.89 22.88 -18.53
C ALA A 168 -35.69 21.56 -18.60
N PHE A 169 -36.40 21.18 -17.53
CA PHE A 169 -37.16 19.93 -17.46
C PHE A 169 -38.59 20.06 -18.04
N ASP A 170 -39.29 21.20 -17.82
CA ASP A 170 -40.63 21.46 -18.38
C ASP A 170 -40.72 22.59 -19.44
N ALA A 171 -41.69 22.46 -20.35
CA ALA A 171 -41.91 23.31 -21.53
C ALA A 171 -42.41 24.75 -21.27
N ALA A 172 -42.12 25.31 -20.09
CA ALA A 172 -42.68 26.57 -19.61
C ALA A 172 -41.82 27.82 -19.88
N THR A 173 -40.73 27.76 -20.66
CA THR A 173 -39.89 28.94 -20.92
C THR A 173 -39.96 29.39 -22.38
N THR A 174 -40.68 30.49 -22.62
CA THR A 174 -40.43 31.33 -23.80
C THR A 174 -39.34 32.36 -23.45
N GLY A 175 -38.08 32.08 -23.76
CA GLY A 175 -37.04 33.10 -23.96
C GLY A 175 -36.29 33.66 -22.74
N ASN A 176 -36.15 32.90 -21.64
CA ASN A 176 -35.29 33.31 -20.53
C ASN A 176 -33.82 32.94 -20.83
N GLY A 177 -32.93 33.93 -20.86
CA GLY A 177 -31.49 33.69 -20.96
C GLY A 177 -30.92 33.14 -19.67
N TYR A 178 -29.89 32.30 -19.74
CA TYR A 178 -29.15 31.79 -18.57
C TYR A 178 -27.69 32.24 -18.56
N THR A 179 -27.07 32.12 -17.40
CA THR A 179 -25.64 32.27 -17.14
C THR A 179 -25.13 30.98 -16.52
N LEU A 180 -24.21 30.31 -17.19
CA LEU A 180 -23.49 29.15 -16.66
C LEU A 180 -22.09 29.58 -16.25
N THR A 181 -21.71 29.30 -15.00
CA THR A 181 -20.34 29.53 -14.51
C THR A 181 -19.68 28.20 -14.16
N ALA A 182 -18.35 28.14 -14.33
CA ALA A 182 -17.53 27.02 -13.89
C ALA A 182 -16.36 27.58 -13.08
N ASN A 183 -16.36 27.36 -11.78
CA ASN A 183 -15.35 27.88 -10.86
C ASN A 183 -14.75 26.75 -10.02
N THR A 184 -13.59 26.98 -9.44
CA THR A 184 -13.13 26.15 -8.32
C THR A 184 -13.89 26.53 -7.05
N GLY A 185 -14.03 25.60 -6.11
CA GLY A 185 -14.68 25.87 -4.84
C GLY A 185 -14.40 24.83 -3.77
N ALA A 186 -15.16 24.88 -2.68
CA ALA A 186 -15.05 23.89 -1.60
C ALA A 186 -15.75 22.57 -1.99
N PRO A 187 -15.29 21.42 -1.46
CA PRO A 187 -16.02 20.17 -1.58
C PRO A 187 -17.45 20.32 -1.02
N GLN A 188 -18.39 19.56 -1.58
CA GLN A 188 -19.71 19.43 -0.96
C GLN A 188 -19.55 18.71 0.38
N ASN A 189 -20.26 19.20 1.40
CA ASN A 189 -20.40 18.50 2.67
C ASN A 189 -21.59 17.53 2.55
N PRO A 190 -21.42 16.22 2.80
CA PRO A 190 -22.51 15.25 2.74
C PRO A 190 -23.64 15.52 3.75
N LEU A 191 -23.43 16.36 4.77
CA LEU A 191 -24.50 16.75 5.70
C LEU A 191 -25.45 17.78 5.12
N ASP A 192 -24.96 18.67 4.24
CA ASP A 192 -25.79 19.72 3.62
C ASP A 192 -26.89 19.12 2.74
N THR A 193 -26.66 17.89 2.23
CA THR A 193 -27.61 17.16 1.38
C THR A 193 -28.68 16.42 2.19
N LEU A 194 -28.51 16.35 3.51
CA LEU A 194 -29.42 15.66 4.43
C LEU A 194 -30.26 16.64 5.27
N GLU A 195 -30.13 17.96 5.08
CA GLU A 195 -30.81 18.97 5.92
C GLU A 195 -32.05 19.57 5.25
N LEU A 196 -33.26 19.30 5.79
CA LEU A 196 -34.53 19.81 5.25
C LEU A 196 -34.90 21.26 5.65
N GLY A 197 -33.99 22.06 6.20
CA GLY A 197 -34.29 23.42 6.70
C GLY A 197 -35.38 23.48 7.79
N LEU A 198 -35.82 22.32 8.27
CA LEU A 198 -36.89 22.12 9.25
C LEU A 198 -36.24 21.83 10.60
N THR A 199 -36.59 22.60 11.63
CA THR A 199 -36.15 22.33 13.01
C THR A 199 -37.33 22.27 13.96
N VAL A 200 -37.38 21.21 14.78
CA VAL A 200 -38.35 21.13 15.87
C VAL A 200 -37.90 22.01 17.03
N SER A 201 -38.71 23.02 17.37
CA SER A 201 -38.34 24.03 18.37
C SER A 201 -38.36 23.56 19.84
N GLN A 202 -38.83 22.34 20.11
CA GLN A 202 -38.95 21.77 21.45
C GLN A 202 -38.02 20.56 21.60
N GLN A 203 -37.24 20.52 22.68
CA GLN A 203 -36.42 19.35 23.00
C GLN A 203 -37.23 18.18 23.57
N ASN A 204 -38.33 18.47 24.28
CA ASN A 204 -39.26 17.43 24.74
C ASN A 204 -40.40 17.26 23.72
N ILE A 205 -40.38 16.16 22.99
CA ILE A 205 -41.33 15.82 21.94
C ILE A 205 -42.38 14.87 22.52
N THR A 206 -43.59 15.40 22.68
CA THR A 206 -44.75 14.59 23.09
C THR A 206 -45.32 13.82 21.89
N VAL A 207 -45.55 12.53 22.07
CA VAL A 207 -45.95 11.58 21.01
C VAL A 207 -47.36 11.08 21.30
N TYR A 208 -48.28 11.29 20.37
CA TYR A 208 -49.65 10.76 20.45
C TYR A 208 -49.87 9.68 19.39
N PHE A 209 -50.30 8.50 19.82
CA PHE A 209 -50.71 7.42 18.93
C PHE A 209 -52.20 7.53 18.63
N ALA A 210 -52.51 7.93 17.39
CA ALA A 210 -53.88 8.15 16.95
C ALA A 210 -54.69 6.84 16.92
N THR A 211 -55.97 6.99 17.20
CA THR A 211 -56.98 5.93 17.25
C THR A 211 -57.91 6.01 16.05
N THR A 212 -58.70 4.96 15.79
CA THR A 212 -59.74 4.96 14.75
C THR A 212 -60.87 5.96 15.00
N SER A 213 -60.91 6.62 16.16
CA SER A 213 -61.82 7.75 16.43
C SER A 213 -61.24 9.13 16.09
N ASP A 214 -59.94 9.22 15.80
CA ASP A 214 -59.28 10.49 15.49
C ASP A 214 -59.36 10.82 13.99
N THR A 215 -59.03 12.07 13.67
CA THR A 215 -58.78 12.51 12.29
C THR A 215 -57.38 13.09 12.21
N VAL A 216 -56.54 12.50 11.36
CA VAL A 216 -55.14 12.88 11.17
C VAL A 216 -54.94 13.23 9.71
N GLN A 217 -54.53 14.46 9.41
CA GLN A 217 -54.35 14.95 8.04
C GLN A 217 -55.56 14.68 7.12
N GLY A 218 -56.78 14.85 7.65
CA GLY A 218 -58.01 14.64 6.90
C GLY A 218 -58.41 13.17 6.68
N GLN A 219 -57.67 12.21 7.24
CA GLN A 219 -57.98 10.77 7.16
C GLN A 219 -58.23 10.16 8.54
N THR A 220 -59.07 9.13 8.58
CA THR A 220 -59.27 8.29 9.77
C THR A 220 -58.23 7.16 9.75
N PRO A 221 -57.52 6.89 10.85
CA PRO A 221 -56.59 5.76 10.93
C PRO A 221 -57.27 4.44 10.55
N ALA A 222 -56.56 3.59 9.82
CA ALA A 222 -57.03 2.29 9.34
C ALA A 222 -57.23 1.29 10.49
N GLN A 223 -56.39 1.36 11.52
CA GLN A 223 -56.51 0.55 12.74
C GLN A 223 -55.90 1.25 13.95
N ASN A 224 -56.22 0.75 15.16
CA ASN A 224 -55.56 1.19 16.39
C ASN A 224 -54.18 0.53 16.49
N TRP A 225 -53.22 1.28 17.03
CA TRP A 225 -51.93 0.71 17.40
C TRP A 225 -52.08 -0.32 18.52
N THR A 226 -51.44 -1.47 18.35
CA THR A 226 -51.21 -2.44 19.42
C THR A 226 -50.15 -1.94 20.40
N ALA A 227 -50.10 -2.53 21.59
CA ALA A 227 -49.06 -2.20 22.57
C ALA A 227 -47.65 -2.51 22.06
N ALA A 228 -47.49 -3.57 21.26
CA ALA A 228 -46.20 -3.95 20.68
C ALA A 228 -45.74 -2.96 19.61
N GLU A 229 -46.62 -2.54 18.69
CA GLU A 229 -46.28 -1.53 17.67
C GLU A 229 -45.93 -0.18 18.33
N ARG A 230 -46.66 0.23 19.37
CA ARG A 230 -46.33 1.45 20.14
C ARG A 230 -44.95 1.35 20.78
N ALA A 231 -44.63 0.20 21.37
CA ALA A 231 -43.33 -0.04 21.98
C ALA A 231 -42.21 0.03 20.93
N SER A 232 -42.39 -0.57 19.75
CA SER A 232 -41.44 -0.47 18.64
C SER A 232 -41.25 0.97 18.15
N ALA A 233 -42.33 1.73 17.97
CA ALA A 233 -42.26 3.14 17.57
C ALA A 233 -41.53 4.01 18.63
N MET A 234 -41.83 3.82 19.91
CA MET A 234 -41.12 4.52 20.98
C MET A 234 -39.65 4.09 21.09
N ALA A 235 -39.33 2.81 20.82
CA ALA A 235 -37.96 2.33 20.77
C ALA A 235 -37.18 2.95 19.61
N ALA A 236 -37.79 3.10 18.43
CA ALA A 236 -37.20 3.83 17.30
C ALA A 236 -36.94 5.30 17.65
N LEU A 237 -37.90 6.02 18.27
CA LEU A 237 -37.66 7.39 18.75
C LEU A 237 -36.56 7.47 19.81
N GLN A 238 -36.45 6.47 20.69
CA GLN A 238 -35.40 6.41 21.69
C GLN A 238 -34.00 6.40 21.07
N THR A 239 -33.81 5.84 19.87
CA THR A 239 -32.51 5.87 19.18
C THR A 239 -32.04 7.29 18.87
N PHE A 240 -32.96 8.22 18.57
CA PHE A 240 -32.65 9.65 18.39
C PHE A 240 -32.31 10.33 19.72
N ALA A 241 -33.01 9.99 20.81
CA ALA A 241 -32.72 10.51 22.15
C ALA A 241 -31.38 9.99 22.71
N ASN A 242 -30.91 8.83 22.24
CA ASN A 242 -29.61 8.31 22.64
C ASN A 242 -28.45 9.16 22.10
N VAL A 243 -28.63 9.80 20.94
CA VAL A 243 -27.55 10.56 20.26
C VAL A 243 -27.74 12.08 20.34
N THR A 244 -28.91 12.56 20.77
CA THR A 244 -29.24 14.00 20.86
C THR A 244 -29.80 14.39 22.23
N ASN A 245 -29.92 15.69 22.50
CA ASN A 245 -30.63 16.19 23.71
C ASN A 245 -32.17 16.14 23.62
N LEU A 246 -32.72 15.45 22.62
CA LEU A 246 -34.17 15.26 22.51
C LEU A 246 -34.67 14.22 23.52
N THR A 247 -35.89 14.40 24.00
CA THR A 247 -36.61 13.39 24.79
C THR A 247 -37.97 13.14 24.19
N PHE A 248 -38.42 11.89 24.19
CA PHE A 248 -39.72 11.50 23.65
C PHE A 248 -40.61 10.92 24.74
N ALA A 249 -41.83 11.44 24.87
CA ALA A 249 -42.78 11.00 25.89
C ALA A 249 -44.16 10.79 25.29
N GLU A 250 -44.77 9.64 25.56
CA GLU A 250 -46.13 9.37 25.10
C GLU A 250 -47.15 10.25 25.86
N THR A 251 -48.15 10.77 25.14
CA THR A 251 -49.31 11.45 25.70
C THR A 251 -50.61 10.75 25.31
N SER A 252 -51.62 10.82 26.17
CA SER A 252 -52.96 10.27 25.92
C SER A 252 -53.89 11.24 25.19
N THR A 253 -53.45 12.46 24.87
CA THR A 253 -54.26 13.48 24.19
C THR A 253 -53.54 14.02 22.95
N GLN A 254 -54.24 14.05 21.82
CA GLN A 254 -53.73 14.66 20.59
C GLN A 254 -53.44 16.17 20.75
N ALA A 255 -54.26 16.86 21.53
CA ALA A 255 -54.07 18.28 21.80
C ALA A 255 -52.73 18.53 22.51
N GLY A 256 -51.85 19.31 21.88
CA GLY A 256 -50.52 19.63 22.39
C GLY A 256 -49.47 18.54 22.16
N ALA A 257 -49.79 17.46 21.44
CA ALA A 257 -48.80 16.50 20.97
C ALA A 257 -47.93 17.15 19.88
N ARG A 258 -46.60 16.94 19.94
CA ARG A 258 -45.68 17.44 18.91
C ARG A 258 -45.62 16.49 17.73
N PHE A 259 -45.61 15.19 18.00
CA PHE A 259 -45.74 14.14 16.99
C PHE A 259 -47.09 13.42 17.15
N VAL A 260 -47.83 13.30 16.05
CA VAL A 260 -49.09 12.56 15.96
C VAL A 260 -48.88 11.42 14.97
N LEU A 261 -48.93 10.17 15.47
CA LEU A 261 -48.61 8.98 14.71
C LEU A 261 -49.88 8.18 14.40
N SER A 262 -50.13 7.85 13.13
CA SER A 262 -51.31 7.08 12.70
C SER A 262 -50.96 5.88 11.83
N LEU A 263 -51.71 4.79 11.99
CA LEU A 263 -51.70 3.68 11.04
C LEU A 263 -52.70 4.00 9.93
N SER A 264 -52.23 4.27 8.73
CA SER A 264 -53.02 4.83 7.62
C SER A 264 -53.01 3.92 6.39
N THR A 265 -54.00 4.08 5.53
CA THR A 265 -53.97 3.48 4.18
C THR A 265 -53.18 4.42 3.26
N LEU A 266 -51.97 4.02 2.88
CA LEU A 266 -51.09 4.80 2.01
C LEU A 266 -51.12 4.29 0.57
N GLY A 267 -50.45 5.01 -0.32
CA GLY A 267 -50.28 4.61 -1.72
C GLY A 267 -49.58 3.26 -1.86
N THR A 268 -49.69 2.65 -3.04
CA THR A 268 -48.94 1.43 -3.36
C THR A 268 -47.44 1.68 -3.22
N ASN A 269 -46.73 0.77 -2.55
CA ASN A 269 -45.28 0.85 -2.28
C ASN A 269 -44.84 1.96 -1.31
N VAL A 270 -45.77 2.61 -0.61
CA VAL A 270 -45.45 3.58 0.46
C VAL A 270 -45.52 2.87 1.81
N LEU A 271 -44.37 2.71 2.47
CA LEU A 271 -44.28 2.05 3.79
C LEU A 271 -44.65 3.04 4.92
N GLY A 272 -44.20 4.28 4.79
CA GLY A 272 -44.45 5.38 5.70
C GLY A 272 -44.43 6.71 4.96
N GLN A 273 -44.87 7.76 5.64
CA GLN A 273 -44.62 9.15 5.25
C GLN A 273 -44.70 10.04 6.50
N PHE A 274 -43.87 11.09 6.54
CA PHE A 274 -43.87 12.04 7.65
C PHE A 274 -43.93 13.47 7.12
N GLY A 275 -45.02 14.16 7.44
CA GLY A 275 -45.21 15.57 7.09
C GLY A 275 -45.24 16.49 8.31
N THR A 276 -44.93 17.76 8.12
CA THR A 276 -45.14 18.78 9.16
C THR A 276 -46.19 19.80 8.76
N SER A 277 -47.06 20.17 9.70
CA SER A 277 -48.09 21.19 9.48
C SER A 277 -48.43 21.91 10.77
N GLY A 278 -48.41 23.25 10.74
CA GLY A 278 -48.65 24.08 11.94
C GLY A 278 -47.66 23.81 13.08
N GLY A 279 -46.45 23.37 12.74
CA GLY A 279 -45.43 22.90 13.69
C GLY A 279 -45.67 21.49 14.22
N VAL A 280 -46.79 20.83 13.98
CA VAL A 280 -46.97 19.43 14.42
C VAL A 280 -46.41 18.48 13.36
N GLY A 281 -45.68 17.46 13.80
CA GLY A 281 -45.22 16.36 12.96
C GLY A 281 -46.27 15.27 12.87
N TYR A 282 -46.55 14.78 11.67
CA TYR A 282 -47.56 13.78 11.39
C TYR A 282 -46.92 12.58 10.69
N GLY A 283 -46.65 11.52 11.46
CA GLY A 283 -46.14 10.26 10.92
C GLY A 283 -47.30 9.33 10.58
N GLN A 284 -47.35 8.87 9.34
CA GLN A 284 -48.36 7.93 8.87
C GLN A 284 -47.67 6.67 8.37
N PHE A 285 -48.11 5.51 8.85
CA PHE A 285 -47.48 4.22 8.52
C PHE A 285 -48.50 3.24 7.98
N ALA A 286 -48.12 2.45 6.99
CA ALA A 286 -49.00 1.47 6.36
C ALA A 286 -48.96 0.12 7.09
N PRO A 287 -49.99 -0.24 7.89
CA PRO A 287 -49.96 -1.47 8.69
C PRO A 287 -50.07 -2.76 7.85
N THR A 288 -50.36 -2.64 6.56
CA THR A 288 -50.45 -3.76 5.61
C THR A 288 -49.21 -3.87 4.71
N ALA A 289 -48.23 -2.98 4.87
CA ALA A 289 -47.03 -2.98 4.05
C ALA A 289 -46.04 -4.07 4.48
N SER A 290 -45.09 -4.40 3.59
CA SER A 290 -43.99 -5.32 3.90
C SER A 290 -43.18 -4.83 5.11
N GLY A 291 -42.78 -5.76 5.99
CA GLY A 291 -42.05 -5.42 7.21
C GLY A 291 -42.93 -5.03 8.41
N TRP A 292 -44.23 -4.80 8.23
CA TRP A 292 -45.15 -4.51 9.34
C TRP A 292 -45.59 -5.78 10.09
N THR A 293 -44.61 -6.50 10.62
CA THR A 293 -44.80 -7.72 11.44
C THR A 293 -44.04 -7.56 12.75
N THR A 294 -44.29 -8.42 13.74
CA THR A 294 -43.53 -8.37 15.01
C THR A 294 -42.01 -8.46 14.79
N ALA A 295 -41.56 -9.28 13.83
CA ALA A 295 -40.14 -9.40 13.52
C ALA A 295 -39.62 -8.20 12.70
N GLY A 296 -40.40 -7.70 11.75
CA GLY A 296 -40.01 -6.54 10.95
C GLY A 296 -40.06 -5.21 11.70
N LEU A 297 -40.83 -5.11 12.78
CA LEU A 297 -40.86 -3.97 13.71
C LEU A 297 -39.86 -4.09 14.87
N ALA A 298 -39.01 -5.12 14.87
CA ALA A 298 -37.87 -5.21 15.79
C ALA A 298 -36.62 -4.57 15.14
N PRO A 299 -35.63 -4.12 15.94
CA PRO A 299 -34.36 -3.62 15.42
C PRO A 299 -33.76 -4.55 14.35
N GLY A 300 -33.38 -3.97 13.22
CA GLY A 300 -32.85 -4.67 12.05
C GLY A 300 -33.91 -5.06 11.02
N GLY A 301 -35.20 -4.97 11.35
CA GLY A 301 -36.29 -5.23 10.42
C GLY A 301 -36.70 -4.02 9.58
N LEU A 302 -37.34 -4.28 8.43
CA LEU A 302 -37.74 -3.26 7.46
C LEU A 302 -38.77 -2.26 8.05
N GLY A 303 -39.71 -2.75 8.87
CA GLY A 303 -40.70 -1.90 9.53
C GLY A 303 -40.08 -0.98 10.58
N PHE A 304 -39.02 -1.44 11.27
CA PHE A 304 -38.32 -0.65 12.27
C PHE A 304 -37.46 0.45 11.64
N VAL A 305 -36.73 0.17 10.56
CA VAL A 305 -36.02 1.23 9.83
C VAL A 305 -37.01 2.23 9.23
N THR A 306 -38.17 1.77 8.72
CA THR A 306 -39.21 2.71 8.22
C THR A 306 -39.62 3.69 9.32
N LEU A 307 -39.80 3.23 10.56
CA LEU A 307 -40.08 4.12 11.69
C LEU A 307 -38.96 5.15 11.90
N ILE A 308 -37.69 4.71 11.91
CA ILE A 308 -36.53 5.60 12.07
C ILE A 308 -36.47 6.62 10.94
N HIS A 309 -36.58 6.18 9.69
CA HIS A 309 -36.53 7.01 8.49
C HIS A 309 -37.58 8.13 8.54
N GLU A 310 -38.84 7.77 8.80
CA GLU A 310 -39.92 8.76 8.88
C GLU A 310 -39.75 9.72 10.06
N PHE A 311 -39.24 9.24 11.20
CA PHE A 311 -38.92 10.13 12.32
C PHE A 311 -37.76 11.08 11.99
N GLY A 312 -36.80 10.65 11.16
CA GLY A 312 -35.76 11.49 10.57
C GLY A 312 -36.36 12.69 9.83
N HIS A 313 -37.29 12.46 8.90
CA HIS A 313 -38.03 13.55 8.24
C HIS A 313 -38.76 14.46 9.23
N GLY A 314 -39.40 13.88 10.26
CA GLY A 314 -40.04 14.64 11.33
C GLY A 314 -39.10 15.53 12.14
N LEU A 315 -37.80 15.22 12.12
CA LEU A 315 -36.71 15.98 12.72
C LEU A 315 -35.91 16.79 11.69
N GLY A 316 -36.38 16.83 10.45
CA GLY A 316 -35.86 17.64 9.35
C GLY A 316 -34.65 17.04 8.65
N LEU A 317 -34.60 15.72 8.51
CA LEU A 317 -33.62 15.06 7.64
C LEU A 317 -34.22 14.81 6.25
N ALA A 318 -33.44 15.09 5.22
CA ALA A 318 -33.74 14.89 3.80
C ALA A 318 -33.23 13.54 3.32
N HIS A 319 -33.83 13.01 2.26
CA HIS A 319 -33.18 12.02 1.43
C HIS A 319 -31.96 12.63 0.72
N PRO A 320 -30.87 11.86 0.56
CA PRO A 320 -29.67 12.29 -0.18
C PRO A 320 -29.90 12.42 -1.70
N HIS A 321 -31.11 12.16 -2.19
CA HIS A 321 -31.50 12.17 -3.60
C HIS A 321 -32.71 13.09 -3.88
N GLU A 322 -33.18 13.85 -2.88
CA GLU A 322 -34.35 14.73 -3.03
C GLU A 322 -34.13 15.82 -4.10
N ASP A 323 -35.14 16.02 -4.95
CA ASP A 323 -35.13 16.89 -6.15
C ASP A 323 -36.18 18.02 -6.07
N GLY A 324 -36.49 18.56 -4.88
CA GLY A 324 -37.59 19.53 -4.80
C GLY A 324 -37.93 20.28 -3.52
N GLN A 325 -36.96 20.73 -2.69
CA GLN A 325 -37.20 21.64 -1.53
C GLN A 325 -35.94 22.45 -1.06
N ASP A 326 -35.20 23.13 -1.94
CA ASP A 326 -33.95 23.85 -1.59
C ASP A 326 -32.83 22.94 -0.99
N VAL A 327 -32.90 21.62 -1.23
CA VAL A 327 -31.94 20.62 -0.73
C VAL A 327 -30.95 20.26 -1.84
N GLN A 328 -29.68 20.06 -1.51
CA GLN A 328 -28.68 19.62 -2.50
C GLN A 328 -28.70 18.09 -2.65
N ILE A 329 -28.60 17.60 -3.89
CA ILE A 329 -28.40 16.18 -4.16
C ILE A 329 -26.98 15.77 -3.76
N MET A 330 -26.83 14.63 -3.09
CA MET A 330 -25.53 14.10 -2.71
C MET A 330 -24.66 13.82 -3.94
N GLN A 331 -23.39 14.23 -3.88
CA GLN A 331 -22.49 14.22 -5.03
C GLN A 331 -22.48 12.85 -5.75
N GLY A 332 -22.84 12.86 -7.02
CA GLY A 332 -22.85 11.67 -7.88
C GLY A 332 -24.08 10.78 -7.78
N VAL A 333 -25.06 11.15 -6.95
CA VAL A 333 -26.38 10.53 -6.95
C VAL A 333 -27.18 11.08 -8.12
N VAL A 334 -27.84 10.19 -8.85
CA VAL A 334 -28.59 10.52 -10.09
C VAL A 334 -29.94 9.82 -10.18
N ASP A 335 -30.28 8.97 -9.20
CA ASP A 335 -31.55 8.24 -9.11
C ASP A 335 -31.82 7.92 -7.63
N ASN A 336 -33.07 7.64 -7.29
CA ASN A 336 -33.51 7.38 -5.93
C ASN A 336 -33.08 5.98 -5.48
N PHE A 337 -32.95 5.04 -6.42
CA PHE A 337 -32.57 3.64 -6.16
C PHE A 337 -31.38 3.21 -7.02
N GLY A 338 -30.49 2.39 -6.47
CA GLY A 338 -29.33 1.86 -7.19
C GLY A 338 -28.25 2.90 -7.52
N SER A 339 -28.35 4.10 -6.94
CA SER A 339 -27.42 5.22 -7.15
C SER A 339 -26.73 5.60 -5.85
N TYR A 340 -25.52 5.11 -5.62
CA TYR A 340 -24.83 5.25 -4.32
C TYR A 340 -23.99 6.53 -4.20
N GLY A 341 -23.87 7.30 -5.26
CA GLY A 341 -23.05 8.52 -5.28
C GLY A 341 -21.55 8.27 -5.24
N THR A 342 -20.80 9.37 -5.22
CA THR A 342 -19.34 9.37 -5.10
C THR A 342 -18.95 8.79 -3.75
N PHE A 343 -17.91 7.95 -3.72
CA PHE A 343 -17.49 7.21 -2.52
C PHE A 343 -18.58 6.33 -1.88
N GLN A 344 -19.69 6.10 -2.58
CA GLN A 344 -20.83 5.29 -2.13
C GLN A 344 -21.48 5.81 -0.84
N LEU A 345 -21.54 7.13 -0.63
CA LEU A 345 -22.09 7.71 0.60
C LEU A 345 -23.63 7.63 0.69
N ASN A 346 -24.33 7.49 -0.44
CA ASN A 346 -25.78 7.33 -0.49
C ASN A 346 -26.17 5.85 -0.32
N GLN A 347 -25.93 5.29 0.85
CA GLN A 347 -26.33 3.93 1.18
C GLN A 347 -26.61 3.75 2.68
N GLY A 348 -27.37 2.71 2.96
CA GLY A 348 -28.00 2.49 4.23
C GLY A 348 -27.05 2.37 5.42
N VAL A 349 -25.79 2.00 5.22
CA VAL A 349 -24.78 1.91 6.30
C VAL A 349 -24.25 3.27 6.76
N PHE A 350 -24.54 4.34 6.02
CA PHE A 350 -24.03 5.69 6.30
C PHE A 350 -25.13 6.71 6.60
N THR A 351 -26.32 6.54 6.01
CA THR A 351 -27.52 7.32 6.33
C THR A 351 -28.77 6.43 6.25
N THR A 352 -29.67 6.59 7.21
CA THR A 352 -30.98 5.93 7.25
C THR A 352 -31.98 6.58 6.27
N MET A 353 -31.66 7.78 5.78
CA MET A 353 -32.53 8.55 4.88
C MET A 353 -32.41 8.13 3.42
N THR A 354 -31.49 7.23 3.10
CA THR A 354 -31.41 6.68 1.76
C THR A 354 -32.49 5.63 1.49
N TYR A 355 -32.87 5.49 0.22
CA TYR A 355 -33.66 4.36 -0.28
C TYR A 355 -32.79 3.18 -0.70
N ASN A 356 -31.48 3.35 -0.76
CA ASN A 356 -30.51 2.30 -0.98
C ASN A 356 -30.24 1.56 0.33
N ASP A 357 -31.22 0.77 0.77
CA ASP A 357 -31.15 0.04 2.03
C ASP A 357 -29.98 -0.98 2.06
N GLY A 358 -29.38 -1.12 3.24
CA GLY A 358 -28.24 -2.02 3.46
C GLY A 358 -26.92 -1.54 2.85
N TRP A 359 -26.09 -2.51 2.48
CA TRP A 359 -24.79 -2.33 1.84
C TRP A 359 -24.79 -3.17 0.54
N PRO A 360 -24.96 -2.55 -0.64
CA PRO A 360 -25.05 -3.23 -1.94
C PRO A 360 -23.74 -3.89 -2.39
N GLY A 361 -22.61 -3.32 -1.98
CA GLY A 361 -21.30 -3.98 -2.01
C GLY A 361 -21.07 -4.91 -0.81
N GLY A 362 -22.15 -5.27 -0.11
CA GLY A 362 -22.16 -5.96 1.18
C GLY A 362 -21.31 -7.22 1.23
N PRO A 363 -21.08 -7.76 2.45
CA PRO A 363 -20.22 -8.91 2.57
C PRO A 363 -20.84 -10.08 1.80
N PRO A 364 -20.05 -10.84 1.02
CA PRO A 364 -20.56 -11.78 0.03
C PRO A 364 -21.65 -12.70 0.61
N GLY A 365 -22.89 -12.63 0.09
CA GLY A 365 -24.03 -13.32 0.71
C GLY A 365 -25.43 -12.96 0.19
N SER A 366 -26.47 -13.38 0.94
CA SER A 366 -27.90 -13.31 0.60
C SER A 366 -28.56 -11.97 0.94
N ALA A 367 -29.29 -11.35 0.00
CA ALA A 367 -30.01 -10.07 0.18
C ALA A 367 -30.75 -9.89 1.54
N PRO A 368 -30.87 -8.65 2.05
CA PRO A 368 -31.59 -8.36 3.30
C PRO A 368 -33.05 -8.85 3.24
N SER A 369 -33.66 -9.04 4.41
CA SER A 369 -35.04 -9.52 4.51
C SER A 369 -35.95 -8.50 5.19
N ASN A 370 -37.26 -8.71 5.13
CA ASN A 370 -38.20 -7.87 5.86
C ASN A 370 -38.00 -7.91 7.40
N ASN A 371 -37.27 -8.90 7.92
CA ASN A 371 -37.15 -9.17 9.36
C ASN A 371 -35.74 -8.88 9.93
N TYR A 372 -34.74 -8.64 9.07
CA TYR A 372 -33.35 -8.41 9.45
C TYR A 372 -32.58 -7.81 8.27
N GLY A 373 -31.44 -7.18 8.54
CA GLY A 373 -30.57 -6.63 7.50
C GLY A 373 -30.68 -5.12 7.31
N SER A 374 -31.64 -4.48 7.98
CA SER A 374 -31.85 -3.04 7.96
C SER A 374 -31.15 -2.35 9.14
N GLN A 375 -31.18 -1.02 9.14
CA GLN A 375 -30.59 -0.17 10.17
C GLN A 375 -31.37 -0.30 11.48
N MET A 376 -30.63 -0.26 12.58
CA MET A 376 -31.15 -0.36 13.95
C MET A 376 -31.19 1.01 14.64
N THR A 377 -30.51 2.01 14.09
CA THR A 377 -30.39 3.38 14.61
C THR A 377 -30.20 4.35 13.45
N PRO A 378 -30.28 5.68 13.71
CA PRO A 378 -29.60 6.66 12.87
C PRO A 378 -28.14 6.24 12.64
N MET A 379 -27.64 6.45 11.42
CA MET A 379 -26.28 6.12 11.01
C MET A 379 -25.37 7.35 11.14
N ALA A 380 -24.06 7.20 10.88
CA ALA A 380 -23.07 8.23 11.22
C ALA A 380 -23.38 9.64 10.65
N LEU A 381 -23.86 9.75 9.40
CA LEU A 381 -24.23 11.04 8.81
C LEU A 381 -25.49 11.61 9.46
N ASP A 382 -26.49 10.75 9.73
CA ASP A 382 -27.73 11.16 10.41
C ASP A 382 -27.41 11.69 11.81
N ILE A 383 -26.57 10.96 12.57
CA ILE A 383 -26.16 11.32 13.93
C ILE A 383 -25.50 12.70 13.93
N ALA A 384 -24.55 12.93 13.03
CA ALA A 384 -23.83 14.20 12.95
C ALA A 384 -24.78 15.38 12.69
N LEU A 385 -25.69 15.25 11.72
CA LEU A 385 -26.65 16.32 11.43
C LEU A 385 -27.65 16.52 12.58
N LEU A 386 -28.21 15.44 13.13
CA LEU A 386 -29.11 15.51 14.28
C LEU A 386 -28.46 16.21 15.49
N GLN A 387 -27.20 15.93 15.75
CA GLN A 387 -26.43 16.57 16.82
C GLN A 387 -26.16 18.04 16.56
N GLN A 388 -25.91 18.44 15.32
CA GLN A 388 -25.79 19.86 14.95
C GLN A 388 -27.10 20.62 15.24
N LYS A 389 -28.25 20.01 14.99
CA LYS A 389 -29.57 20.64 15.16
C LYS A 389 -30.03 20.66 16.61
N TYR A 390 -29.87 19.55 17.31
CA TYR A 390 -30.52 19.31 18.60
C TYR A 390 -29.55 19.20 19.77
N GLY A 391 -28.25 19.30 19.50
CA GLY A 391 -27.19 19.14 20.49
C GLY A 391 -26.92 17.67 20.81
N VAL A 392 -25.69 17.42 21.28
CA VAL A 392 -25.13 16.10 21.56
C VAL A 392 -25.60 15.57 22.91
N ASN A 393 -26.01 14.29 22.98
CA ASN A 393 -26.17 13.59 24.26
C ASN A 393 -24.79 13.10 24.73
N THR A 394 -24.27 13.69 25.80
CA THR A 394 -22.91 13.40 26.33
C THR A 394 -22.89 12.36 27.45
N THR A 395 -23.99 11.63 27.66
CA THR A 395 -24.13 10.67 28.78
C THR A 395 -24.53 9.27 28.36
N PHE A 396 -24.88 9.09 27.08
CA PHE A 396 -25.26 7.80 26.55
C PHE A 396 -24.00 6.97 26.32
N ARG A 397 -23.89 5.83 27.02
CA ARG A 397 -22.71 4.96 27.01
C ARG A 397 -21.44 5.77 27.28
N ALA A 398 -21.24 6.08 28.56
CA ALA A 398 -20.08 6.84 29.05
C ALA A 398 -19.16 5.95 29.90
N GLY A 399 -19.33 4.63 29.80
CA GLY A 399 -18.56 3.62 30.51
C GLY A 399 -17.87 2.69 29.52
N ALA A 400 -17.21 1.64 30.01
CA ALA A 400 -16.64 0.63 29.12
C ALA A 400 -17.74 -0.22 28.49
N ASP A 401 -17.95 -0.06 27.19
CA ASP A 401 -19.00 -0.68 26.41
C ASP A 401 -18.44 -1.73 25.43
N THR A 402 -19.26 -2.72 25.07
CA THR A 402 -18.88 -3.78 24.12
C THR A 402 -19.89 -3.88 22.98
N TYR A 403 -19.38 -3.88 21.76
CA TYR A 403 -20.14 -3.96 20.50
C TYR A 403 -19.83 -5.28 19.80
N THR A 404 -20.81 -6.19 19.75
CA THR A 404 -20.60 -7.55 19.23
C THR A 404 -21.18 -7.72 17.83
N LEU A 405 -20.33 -8.04 16.85
CA LEU A 405 -20.76 -8.39 15.50
C LEU A 405 -21.61 -9.66 15.51
N GLN A 406 -22.71 -9.64 14.76
CA GLN A 406 -23.60 -10.80 14.66
C GLN A 406 -22.96 -11.90 13.80
N ASN A 407 -23.27 -13.16 14.11
CA ASN A 407 -22.76 -14.32 13.36
C ASN A 407 -23.82 -15.02 12.49
N THR A 408 -25.08 -14.57 12.53
CA THR A 408 -26.20 -15.20 11.80
C THR A 408 -27.20 -14.18 11.32
N ASN A 409 -27.76 -14.35 10.13
CA ASN A 409 -28.84 -13.54 9.58
C ASN A 409 -30.20 -13.95 10.17
N THR A 410 -30.56 -13.37 11.32
CA THR A 410 -31.83 -13.60 12.02
C THR A 410 -32.44 -12.30 12.53
N GLY A 411 -33.69 -12.31 13.02
CA GLY A 411 -34.27 -11.12 13.66
C GLY A 411 -33.36 -10.54 14.75
N GLY A 412 -33.16 -9.22 14.75
CA GLY A 412 -32.14 -8.54 15.57
C GLY A 412 -30.78 -8.34 14.89
N THR A 413 -30.60 -8.85 13.66
CA THR A 413 -29.41 -8.59 12.84
C THR A 413 -29.65 -7.36 11.99
N GLY A 414 -28.72 -6.42 12.01
CA GLY A 414 -28.83 -5.17 11.28
C GLY A 414 -27.62 -4.27 11.53
N TYR A 415 -27.64 -3.09 10.93
CA TYR A 415 -26.55 -2.12 11.02
C TYR A 415 -26.80 -1.10 12.12
N LEU A 416 -25.76 -0.77 12.88
CA LEU A 416 -25.81 0.19 13.98
C LEU A 416 -24.78 1.29 13.74
N GLY A 417 -25.24 2.55 13.80
CA GLY A 417 -24.37 3.71 13.95
C GLY A 417 -23.97 3.85 15.42
N ILE A 418 -22.70 3.59 15.73
CA ILE A 418 -22.17 3.68 17.09
C ILE A 418 -22.07 5.14 17.50
N TRP A 419 -22.82 5.49 18.56
CA TRP A 419 -22.61 6.68 19.36
C TRP A 419 -22.20 6.23 20.77
N ASP A 420 -21.01 6.66 21.18
CA ASP A 420 -20.44 6.43 22.50
C ASP A 420 -19.78 7.73 22.97
N THR A 421 -19.83 8.01 24.28
CA THR A 421 -19.40 9.29 24.85
C THR A 421 -18.17 9.18 25.74
N GLY A 422 -17.66 7.97 25.92
CA GLY A 422 -16.39 7.72 26.57
C GLY A 422 -16.40 6.40 27.31
N GLY A 423 -15.21 5.89 27.60
CA GLY A 423 -15.07 4.52 28.05
C GLY A 423 -13.70 4.02 27.65
N ILE A 424 -13.50 2.72 27.83
CA ILE A 424 -12.51 1.98 27.06
C ILE A 424 -13.32 0.87 26.43
N ASP A 425 -13.61 1.05 25.15
CA ASP A 425 -14.67 0.35 24.46
C ASP A 425 -14.09 -0.74 23.57
N THR A 426 -14.86 -1.79 23.35
CA THR A 426 -14.40 -2.96 22.60
C THR A 426 -15.39 -3.34 21.52
N MET A 427 -14.91 -3.46 20.28
CA MET A 427 -15.61 -4.18 19.23
C MET A 427 -15.18 -5.65 19.26
N THR A 428 -16.12 -6.59 19.15
CA THR A 428 -15.79 -8.01 19.21
C THR A 428 -16.59 -8.84 18.21
N TYR A 429 -15.94 -9.83 17.66
CA TYR A 429 -16.53 -10.94 16.93
C TYR A 429 -16.01 -12.25 17.53
N SER A 430 -16.84 -13.28 17.53
CA SER A 430 -16.48 -14.59 18.12
C SER A 430 -16.92 -15.76 17.26
N GLY A 431 -17.21 -15.50 15.99
CA GLY A 431 -17.62 -16.53 15.05
C GLY A 431 -16.43 -17.10 14.28
N THR A 432 -16.72 -17.90 13.26
CA THR A 432 -15.71 -18.64 12.49
C THR A 432 -15.60 -18.15 11.04
N ARG A 433 -16.12 -16.96 10.76
CA ARG A 433 -16.16 -16.35 9.43
C ARG A 433 -15.16 -15.21 9.44
N ASP A 434 -14.57 -14.94 8.30
CA ASP A 434 -13.73 -13.75 8.14
C ASP A 434 -14.54 -12.50 8.52
N ALA A 435 -13.97 -11.65 9.35
CA ALA A 435 -14.55 -10.41 9.82
C ALA A 435 -13.65 -9.21 9.53
N THR A 436 -14.27 -8.07 9.26
CA THR A 436 -13.60 -6.79 9.20
C THR A 436 -14.04 -5.97 10.41
N LEU A 437 -13.08 -5.54 11.21
CA LEU A 437 -13.26 -4.70 12.40
C LEU A 437 -12.47 -3.41 12.17
N ASP A 438 -13.17 -2.30 11.93
CA ASP A 438 -12.56 -1.01 11.62
C ASP A 438 -12.97 0.03 12.68
N LEU A 439 -11.99 0.47 13.46
CA LEU A 439 -12.20 1.36 14.61
C LEU A 439 -12.18 2.84 14.23
N ARG A 440 -12.08 3.18 12.94
CA ARG A 440 -12.01 4.56 12.48
C ARG A 440 -13.41 5.20 12.41
N PRO A 441 -13.61 6.39 12.99
CA PRO A 441 -14.88 7.10 12.94
C PRO A 441 -15.12 7.74 11.57
N ALA A 442 -16.38 8.12 11.33
CA ALA A 442 -16.76 8.90 10.16
C ALA A 442 -16.02 10.25 10.10
N THR A 443 -15.48 10.58 8.92
CA THR A 443 -14.80 11.86 8.68
C THR A 443 -15.76 12.98 8.32
N LEU A 444 -16.99 12.65 7.89
CA LEU A 444 -18.02 13.59 7.40
C LEU A 444 -17.60 14.37 6.15
N LEU A 445 -16.65 13.83 5.39
CA LEU A 445 -16.15 14.40 4.15
C LEU A 445 -16.61 13.57 2.96
N ASN A 446 -16.72 14.18 1.77
CA ASN A 446 -16.95 13.45 0.52
C ASN A 446 -15.67 12.73 0.07
N GLN A 447 -15.36 11.62 0.74
CA GLN A 447 -14.23 10.72 0.50
C GLN A 447 -14.52 9.33 1.06
N VAL A 448 -13.61 8.37 0.86
CA VAL A 448 -13.61 7.11 1.60
C VAL A 448 -13.55 7.39 3.10
N GLY A 449 -14.40 6.73 3.89
CA GLY A 449 -14.56 6.99 5.33
C GLY A 449 -15.50 8.15 5.67
N GLY A 450 -16.10 8.83 4.70
CA GLY A 450 -17.04 9.94 4.92
C GLY A 450 -18.20 9.59 5.84
N GLY A 451 -18.82 8.44 5.63
CA GLY A 451 -19.85 7.86 6.50
C GLY A 451 -19.31 6.90 7.56
N GLY A 452 -17.98 6.84 7.73
CA GLY A 452 -17.28 5.84 8.53
C GLY A 452 -16.89 4.61 7.73
N TYR A 453 -16.31 3.65 8.43
CA TYR A 453 -15.91 2.36 7.89
C TYR A 453 -16.82 1.28 8.45
N VAL A 454 -17.22 0.33 7.60
CA VAL A 454 -18.18 -0.70 7.98
C VAL A 454 -17.42 -1.87 8.60
N SER A 455 -17.71 -2.16 9.86
CA SER A 455 -17.30 -3.40 10.51
C SER A 455 -18.37 -4.47 10.32
N PHE A 456 -18.01 -5.68 9.92
CA PHE A 456 -18.95 -6.75 9.59
C PHE A 456 -18.30 -8.14 9.66
N ALA A 457 -19.12 -9.19 9.76
CA ALA A 457 -18.70 -10.55 9.50
C ALA A 457 -19.14 -10.97 8.08
N SER A 458 -18.30 -11.69 7.34
CA SER A 458 -18.55 -12.11 5.96
C SER A 458 -19.95 -12.72 5.80
N GLY A 459 -20.73 -12.40 4.77
CA GLY A 459 -22.10 -12.86 4.55
C GLY A 459 -23.17 -12.51 5.61
N ILE A 460 -22.86 -11.67 6.61
CA ILE A 460 -23.83 -11.21 7.61
C ILE A 460 -24.29 -9.79 7.25
N PHE A 461 -25.62 -9.60 7.17
CA PHE A 461 -26.25 -8.30 6.91
C PHE A 461 -26.42 -7.54 8.23
N GLY A 462 -25.31 -7.34 8.92
CA GLY A 462 -25.25 -6.67 10.21
C GLY A 462 -23.84 -6.24 10.50
N GLY A 463 -23.71 -5.14 11.22
CA GLY A 463 -22.42 -4.50 11.38
C GLY A 463 -22.51 -3.13 12.01
N PHE A 464 -21.38 -2.44 11.99
CA PHE A 464 -21.22 -1.16 12.66
C PHE A 464 -20.60 -0.12 11.73
N THR A 465 -21.01 1.13 11.88
CA THR A 465 -20.21 2.30 11.51
C THR A 465 -20.06 3.17 12.75
N ILE A 466 -18.94 3.87 12.88
CA ILE A 466 -18.64 4.68 14.06
C ILE A 466 -18.93 6.16 13.73
N ALA A 467 -19.76 6.82 14.55
CA ALA A 467 -20.09 8.23 14.37
C ALA A 467 -18.86 9.13 14.61
N ALA A 468 -18.86 10.31 13.99
CA ALA A 468 -17.78 11.27 14.14
C ALA A 468 -17.59 11.69 15.60
N GLY A 469 -16.34 11.69 16.07
CA GLY A 469 -15.99 12.06 17.46
C GLY A 469 -16.09 10.93 18.49
N VAL A 470 -16.53 9.72 18.07
CA VAL A 470 -16.46 8.51 18.89
C VAL A 470 -15.08 7.87 18.75
N VAL A 471 -14.56 7.32 19.86
CA VAL A 471 -13.33 6.53 19.88
C VAL A 471 -13.69 5.14 20.40
N ILE A 472 -13.25 4.09 19.70
CA ILE A 472 -13.31 2.71 20.17
C ILE A 472 -11.86 2.24 20.28
N GLU A 473 -11.45 1.78 21.46
CA GLU A 473 -10.04 1.51 21.75
C GLU A 473 -9.63 0.08 21.38
N ASN A 474 -10.53 -0.89 21.46
CA ASN A 474 -10.16 -2.30 21.35
C ASN A 474 -10.97 -3.03 20.29
N ALA A 475 -10.35 -4.03 19.67
CA ALA A 475 -11.00 -4.96 18.78
C ALA A 475 -10.58 -6.40 19.09
N THR A 476 -11.52 -7.34 18.92
CA THR A 476 -11.24 -8.77 19.05
C THR A 476 -11.93 -9.55 17.93
N GLY A 477 -11.14 -10.21 17.09
CA GLY A 477 -11.54 -11.12 16.00
C GLY A 477 -12.07 -12.47 16.48
N GLY A 478 -12.60 -13.25 15.55
CA GLY A 478 -13.12 -14.58 15.72
C GLY A 478 -12.06 -15.66 15.47
N SER A 479 -12.44 -16.71 14.74
CA SER A 479 -11.52 -17.79 14.33
C SER A 479 -11.37 -17.87 12.79
N GLY A 480 -11.76 -16.79 12.08
CA GLY A 480 -11.65 -16.66 10.63
C GLY A 480 -10.46 -15.78 10.27
N ALA A 481 -10.17 -15.58 8.99
CA ALA A 481 -9.10 -14.66 8.59
C ALA A 481 -9.63 -13.22 8.68
N ASP A 482 -9.33 -12.54 9.78
CA ASP A 482 -9.90 -11.26 10.11
C ASP A 482 -9.00 -10.09 9.68
N THR A 483 -9.62 -8.94 9.39
CA THR A 483 -8.91 -7.68 9.17
C THR A 483 -9.31 -6.70 10.26
N ILE A 484 -8.34 -6.28 11.06
CA ILE A 484 -8.54 -5.42 12.21
C ILE A 484 -7.73 -4.13 12.03
N THR A 485 -8.42 -3.01 11.89
CA THR A 485 -7.83 -1.68 11.72
C THR A 485 -8.15 -0.81 12.94
N GLY A 486 -7.12 -0.33 13.61
CA GLY A 486 -7.19 0.62 14.71
C GLY A 486 -7.47 2.05 14.24
N ASN A 487 -7.17 3.03 15.11
CA ASN A 487 -7.44 4.44 14.85
C ASN A 487 -6.24 5.33 15.21
N SER A 488 -6.47 6.38 16.00
CA SER A 488 -5.42 7.33 16.41
C SER A 488 -5.14 7.29 17.92
N ALA A 489 -5.89 6.46 18.64
CA ALA A 489 -5.72 6.21 20.06
C ALA A 489 -4.87 4.94 20.26
N ALA A 490 -4.36 4.73 21.48
CA ALA A 490 -3.70 3.47 21.81
C ALA A 490 -4.71 2.33 21.77
N ASN A 491 -4.55 1.43 20.81
CA ASN A 491 -5.44 0.33 20.54
C ASN A 491 -4.91 -1.00 21.10
N ARG A 492 -5.84 -1.89 21.46
CA ARG A 492 -5.54 -3.32 21.67
C ARG A 492 -6.32 -4.14 20.66
N LEU A 493 -5.60 -4.74 19.72
CA LEU A 493 -6.14 -5.52 18.63
C LEU A 493 -5.79 -7.00 18.86
N THR A 494 -6.78 -7.88 18.80
CA THR A 494 -6.59 -9.32 19.01
C THR A 494 -7.28 -10.11 17.90
N GLY A 495 -6.53 -10.87 17.09
CA GLY A 495 -7.06 -11.72 16.01
C GLY A 495 -7.78 -12.97 16.52
N ASN A 496 -7.16 -13.63 17.53
CA ASN A 496 -7.45 -14.95 18.09
C ASN A 496 -7.04 -16.12 17.20
N GLY A 497 -7.60 -16.25 16.00
CA GLY A 497 -7.04 -17.23 15.08
C GLY A 497 -7.69 -17.22 13.72
N GLY A 498 -7.10 -17.95 12.79
CA GLY A 498 -7.18 -17.56 11.38
C GLY A 498 -5.91 -16.79 11.01
N ASN A 499 -5.78 -16.43 9.75
CA ASN A 499 -4.63 -15.63 9.30
C ASN A 499 -5.09 -14.17 9.24
N ASP A 500 -4.78 -13.42 10.29
CA ASP A 500 -5.32 -12.11 10.58
C ASP A 500 -4.38 -10.99 10.11
N VAL A 501 -4.97 -9.85 9.75
CA VAL A 501 -4.24 -8.61 9.43
C VAL A 501 -4.57 -7.57 10.50
N LEU A 502 -3.56 -7.14 11.25
CA LEU A 502 -3.68 -6.19 12.35
C LEU A 502 -2.89 -4.92 12.02
N GLU A 503 -3.61 -3.82 11.84
CA GLU A 503 -3.05 -2.49 11.64
C GLU A 503 -3.46 -1.58 12.80
N GLY A 504 -2.49 -1.19 13.64
CA GLY A 504 -2.73 -0.30 14.79
C GLY A 504 -3.17 1.10 14.36
N GLY A 505 -2.52 1.61 13.31
CA GLY A 505 -2.64 3.00 12.92
C GLY A 505 -1.79 3.90 13.83
N ALA A 506 -2.21 5.14 14.03
CA ALA A 506 -1.46 6.00 14.94
C ALA A 506 -1.77 5.62 16.39
N GLY A 507 -0.77 5.54 17.25
CA GLY A 507 -1.03 5.15 18.62
C GLY A 507 0.21 4.57 19.26
N ALA A 508 0.01 3.86 20.37
CA ALA A 508 1.02 2.97 20.92
C ALA A 508 0.26 1.68 21.17
N ASP A 509 0.25 0.83 20.16
CA ASP A 509 -0.76 -0.20 20.02
C ASP A 509 -0.25 -1.55 20.50
N THR A 510 -1.17 -2.42 20.90
CA THR A 510 -0.86 -3.82 21.23
C THR A 510 -1.54 -4.70 20.20
N LEU A 511 -0.74 -5.39 19.40
CA LEU A 511 -1.18 -6.26 18.31
C LEU A 511 -0.90 -7.72 18.70
N ILE A 512 -1.94 -8.55 18.67
CA ILE A 512 -1.90 -9.97 19.07
C ILE A 512 -2.64 -10.75 18.00
N GLY A 513 -1.97 -11.55 17.18
CA GLY A 513 -2.65 -12.32 16.14
C GLY A 513 -3.28 -13.57 16.74
N GLY A 514 -2.48 -14.39 17.42
CA GLY A 514 -2.94 -15.66 17.96
C GLY A 514 -2.74 -16.79 16.95
N LEU A 515 -3.66 -17.75 16.88
CA LEU A 515 -3.47 -18.96 16.07
C LEU A 515 -3.63 -18.71 14.57
N GLY A 516 -2.53 -18.66 13.84
CA GLY A 516 -2.49 -18.66 12.39
C GLY A 516 -1.25 -17.93 11.91
N SER A 517 -1.15 -17.71 10.60
CA SER A 517 -0.07 -16.88 10.04
C SER A 517 -0.57 -15.45 9.90
N ASP A 518 -0.21 -14.60 10.86
CA ASP A 518 -0.75 -13.27 10.99
C ASP A 518 0.20 -12.19 10.46
N SER A 519 -0.35 -11.01 10.17
CA SER A 519 0.37 -9.87 9.63
C SER A 519 0.16 -8.63 10.50
N TYR A 520 1.26 -7.98 10.90
CA TYR A 520 1.27 -6.83 11.80
C TYR A 520 1.82 -5.59 11.10
N GLY A 521 1.05 -4.51 11.06
CA GLY A 521 1.58 -3.19 10.70
C GLY A 521 2.19 -2.50 11.92
N VAL A 522 3.45 -2.11 11.81
CA VAL A 522 4.18 -1.35 12.85
C VAL A 522 4.68 -0.05 12.24
N ASP A 523 4.04 1.06 12.63
CA ASP A 523 4.35 2.41 12.13
C ASP A 523 4.70 3.39 13.25
N VAL A 524 4.46 3.02 14.52
CA VAL A 524 4.86 3.82 15.67
C VAL A 524 5.77 3.01 16.60
N ALA A 525 6.85 3.64 17.09
CA ALA A 525 7.80 2.98 18.00
C ALA A 525 7.19 2.54 19.35
N GLY A 526 5.96 2.96 19.63
CA GLY A 526 5.19 2.54 20.80
C GLY A 526 4.42 1.23 20.60
N ASP A 527 4.35 0.70 19.38
CA ASP A 527 3.60 -0.51 19.07
C ASP A 527 4.31 -1.75 19.61
N VAL A 528 3.52 -2.71 20.04
CA VAL A 528 3.97 -3.96 20.64
C VAL A 528 3.24 -5.12 19.96
N VAL A 529 3.99 -5.95 19.26
CA VAL A 529 3.53 -7.23 18.73
C VAL A 529 3.76 -8.31 19.79
N THR A 530 2.76 -9.16 20.03
CA THR A 530 2.85 -10.22 21.05
C THR A 530 2.34 -11.54 20.49
N GLU A 531 3.28 -12.48 20.29
CA GLU A 531 3.00 -13.83 19.81
C GLU A 531 3.43 -14.92 20.79
N SER A 532 2.73 -16.06 20.76
CA SER A 532 3.08 -17.24 21.54
C SER A 532 3.77 -18.31 20.66
N PRO A 533 4.47 -19.28 21.27
CA PRO A 533 5.08 -20.36 20.51
C PRO A 533 4.05 -21.24 19.80
N ASP A 534 4.40 -21.72 18.60
CA ASP A 534 3.62 -22.66 17.78
C ASP A 534 2.25 -22.13 17.30
N GLU A 535 2.09 -20.81 17.15
CA GLU A 535 0.83 -20.20 16.69
C GLU A 535 0.76 -20.00 15.16
N GLY A 536 1.89 -19.86 14.46
CA GLY A 536 1.93 -19.93 13.00
C GLY A 536 3.25 -19.45 12.41
N PHE A 537 3.17 -18.71 11.30
CA PHE A 537 4.30 -18.00 10.70
C PHE A 537 3.89 -16.54 10.59
N ASP A 538 4.50 -15.69 11.41
CA ASP A 538 3.98 -14.37 11.72
C ASP A 538 4.89 -13.28 11.18
N THR A 539 4.30 -12.33 10.47
CA THR A 539 5.05 -11.34 9.68
C THR A 539 4.78 -9.92 10.11
N VAL A 540 5.85 -9.19 10.44
CA VAL A 540 5.81 -7.75 10.72
C VAL A 540 6.11 -6.95 9.45
N TYR A 541 5.25 -5.99 9.13
CA TYR A 541 5.47 -4.94 8.15
C TYR A 541 5.81 -3.66 8.89
N SER A 542 7.08 -3.23 8.88
CA SER A 542 7.52 -2.08 9.66
C SER A 542 7.96 -0.91 8.80
N SER A 543 7.40 0.27 9.06
CA SER A 543 7.89 1.54 8.48
C SER A 543 9.02 2.18 9.30
N LEU A 544 9.46 1.48 10.35
CA LEU A 544 10.53 1.86 11.27
C LEU A 544 11.62 0.79 11.28
N ASP A 545 12.79 1.13 11.80
CA ASP A 545 13.80 0.13 12.15
C ASP A 545 13.21 -0.84 13.18
N TYR A 546 13.38 -2.14 12.96
CA TYR A 546 12.67 -3.16 13.74
C TYR A 546 13.53 -4.36 14.09
N THR A 547 13.33 -4.88 15.30
CA THR A 547 13.91 -6.15 15.76
C THR A 547 12.77 -7.10 16.06
N LEU A 548 12.76 -8.28 15.43
CA LEU A 548 11.75 -9.29 15.67
C LEU A 548 11.76 -9.73 17.14
N GLY A 549 10.59 -9.66 17.77
CA GLY A 549 10.33 -10.24 19.08
C GLY A 549 10.38 -11.76 19.05
N ALA A 550 10.15 -12.40 20.20
CA ALA A 550 10.06 -13.86 20.25
C ALA A 550 8.85 -14.37 19.45
N ASN A 551 8.99 -15.53 18.81
CA ASN A 551 7.94 -16.21 18.02
C ASN A 551 7.44 -15.40 16.82
N LEU A 552 8.27 -14.51 16.28
CA LEU A 552 8.01 -13.85 15.00
C LEU A 552 9.04 -14.33 14.00
N GLU A 553 8.59 -14.72 12.81
CA GLU A 553 9.45 -15.32 11.79
C GLU A 553 9.64 -14.43 10.56
N GLY A 554 8.73 -13.49 10.30
CA GLY A 554 8.76 -12.64 9.12
C GLY A 554 9.01 -11.16 9.43
N LEU A 555 9.90 -10.52 8.68
CA LEU A 555 10.05 -9.06 8.67
C LEU A 555 10.03 -8.52 7.24
N ASN A 556 9.19 -7.53 6.97
CA ASN A 556 9.25 -6.70 5.77
C ASN A 556 9.46 -5.25 6.17
N LEU A 557 10.58 -4.67 5.77
CA LEU A 557 10.80 -3.23 5.90
C LEU A 557 10.03 -2.50 4.80
N ILE A 558 9.30 -1.47 5.17
CA ILE A 558 8.55 -0.58 4.26
C ILE A 558 8.89 0.87 4.59
N GLY A 559 8.40 1.82 3.76
CA GLY A 559 8.58 3.25 4.03
C GLY A 559 10.05 3.66 4.15
N GLY A 560 10.41 4.30 5.28
CA GLY A 560 11.74 4.86 5.53
C GLY A 560 12.64 4.02 6.44
N ALA A 561 12.24 2.80 6.80
CA ALA A 561 13.05 1.89 7.61
C ALA A 561 14.31 1.45 6.86
N ILE A 562 15.43 1.30 7.58
CA ILE A 562 16.69 0.83 6.97
C ILE A 562 17.39 -0.26 7.78
N ASN A 563 17.00 -0.50 9.03
CA ASN A 563 17.60 -1.55 9.86
C ASN A 563 16.55 -2.60 10.24
N GLY A 564 16.83 -3.86 9.90
CA GLY A 564 16.02 -5.03 10.26
C GLY A 564 16.87 -6.06 10.99
N PHE A 565 16.38 -6.53 12.14
CA PHE A 565 17.06 -7.56 12.94
C PHE A 565 16.11 -8.72 13.24
N GLY A 566 16.59 -9.95 13.03
CA GLY A 566 15.92 -11.19 13.34
C GLY A 566 15.96 -11.54 14.83
N ASN A 567 15.78 -12.82 15.12
CA ASN A 567 15.83 -13.42 16.45
C ASN A 567 16.58 -14.77 16.38
N ALA A 568 16.22 -15.76 17.21
CA ALA A 568 16.91 -17.06 17.23
C ALA A 568 16.18 -18.16 16.43
N LEU A 569 15.17 -17.77 15.65
CA LEU A 569 14.36 -18.63 14.80
C LEU A 569 14.84 -18.52 13.36
N ALA A 570 14.41 -19.43 12.49
CA ALA A 570 14.56 -19.26 11.05
C ALA A 570 13.67 -18.11 10.57
N ASN A 571 14.25 -16.95 10.30
CA ASN A 571 13.57 -15.74 9.89
C ASN A 571 13.57 -15.57 8.37
N ALA A 572 12.48 -15.04 7.82
CA ALA A 572 12.41 -14.53 6.46
C ALA A 572 12.31 -13.01 6.50
N MET A 573 13.37 -12.33 6.06
CA MET A 573 13.50 -10.88 6.16
C MET A 573 13.66 -10.26 4.78
N VAL A 574 12.87 -9.22 4.51
CA VAL A 574 12.87 -8.50 3.23
C VAL A 574 13.05 -7.01 3.51
N GLY A 575 14.07 -6.43 2.87
CA GLY A 575 14.34 -5.00 2.82
C GLY A 575 13.39 -4.24 1.89
N ASN A 576 13.61 -2.93 1.76
CA ASN A 576 12.93 -2.07 0.81
C ASN A 576 13.90 -1.64 -0.30
N GLY A 577 13.57 -0.57 -1.05
CA GLY A 577 14.43 -0.06 -2.12
C GLY A 577 15.52 0.92 -1.66
N LEU A 578 15.88 0.89 -0.37
CA LEU A 578 16.91 1.73 0.26
C LEU A 578 18.05 0.84 0.73
N ASN A 579 19.21 1.42 0.97
CA ASN A 579 20.34 0.71 1.58
C ASN A 579 19.97 0.20 2.98
N ASN A 580 19.79 -1.11 3.11
CA ASN A 580 19.34 -1.78 4.31
C ASN A 580 20.47 -2.53 5.02
N LEU A 581 20.40 -2.55 6.35
CA LEU A 581 21.15 -3.47 7.18
C LEU A 581 20.18 -4.55 7.68
N LEU A 582 20.35 -5.78 7.19
CA LEU A 582 19.58 -6.94 7.61
C LEU A 582 20.50 -7.92 8.36
N SER A 583 20.10 -8.34 9.56
CA SER A 583 20.83 -9.36 10.31
C SER A 583 19.88 -10.43 10.84
N GLY A 584 20.10 -11.69 10.47
CA GLY A 584 19.28 -12.84 10.86
C GLY A 584 19.49 -13.29 12.31
N PHE A 585 20.75 -13.29 12.75
CA PHE A 585 21.25 -13.73 14.06
C PHE A 585 21.46 -15.25 14.19
N GLU A 586 20.58 -15.99 14.87
CA GLU A 586 20.69 -17.46 14.97
C GLU A 586 19.52 -18.07 14.21
N GLY A 587 19.71 -19.22 13.57
CA GLY A 587 18.65 -19.85 12.79
C GLY A 587 19.08 -19.99 11.34
N ASP A 588 18.33 -20.78 10.55
CA ASP A 588 18.57 -20.86 9.11
C ASP A 588 17.72 -19.77 8.44
N ASP A 589 18.32 -18.60 8.20
CA ASP A 589 17.61 -17.38 7.79
C ASP A 589 17.55 -17.20 6.27
N VAL A 590 16.56 -16.44 5.80
CA VAL A 590 16.46 -15.96 4.42
C VAL A 590 16.39 -14.44 4.42
N LEU A 591 17.43 -13.79 3.91
CA LEU A 591 17.54 -12.34 3.84
C LEU A 591 17.46 -11.86 2.38
N THR A 592 16.61 -10.90 2.09
CA THR A 592 16.48 -10.27 0.75
C THR A 592 16.58 -8.75 0.87
N GLY A 593 17.62 -8.12 0.31
CA GLY A 593 17.85 -6.67 0.34
C GLY A 593 16.90 -5.89 -0.59
N ASN A 594 16.69 -6.41 -1.80
CA ASN A 594 15.99 -5.82 -2.94
C ASN A 594 16.83 -4.83 -3.75
N ALA A 595 16.82 -3.55 -3.41
CA ALA A 595 17.56 -2.55 -4.17
C ALA A 595 18.17 -1.53 -3.22
N GLY A 596 19.33 -0.99 -3.57
CA GLY A 596 20.16 -0.23 -2.65
C GLY A 596 21.44 -0.98 -2.37
N ASP A 597 22.42 -0.31 -1.78
CA ASP A 597 23.66 -0.97 -1.36
C ASP A 597 23.45 -1.55 0.04
N ASP A 598 23.14 -2.84 0.11
CA ASP A 598 22.65 -3.52 1.30
C ASP A 598 23.77 -4.26 2.06
N ILE A 599 23.61 -4.41 3.37
CA ILE A 599 24.46 -5.24 4.23
C ILE A 599 23.59 -6.37 4.78
N LEU A 600 23.87 -7.59 4.35
CA LEU A 600 23.16 -8.81 4.75
C LEU A 600 24.09 -9.65 5.63
N GLN A 601 23.67 -9.91 6.87
CA GLN A 601 24.40 -10.68 7.86
C GLN A 601 23.56 -11.89 8.26
N GLY A 602 23.83 -13.06 7.68
CA GLY A 602 23.10 -14.29 8.02
C GLY A 602 23.22 -14.59 9.52
N GLY A 603 24.45 -14.76 9.97
CA GLY A 603 24.75 -15.11 11.35
C GLY A 603 24.91 -16.61 11.50
N ALA A 604 24.58 -17.16 12.66
CA ALA A 604 24.77 -18.56 12.96
C ALA A 604 23.63 -19.40 12.39
N GLY A 605 23.93 -20.22 11.40
CA GLY A 605 22.95 -21.11 10.77
C GLY A 605 23.40 -21.44 9.37
N ASN A 606 22.51 -21.99 8.54
CA ASN A 606 22.76 -22.08 7.10
C ASN A 606 21.83 -21.08 6.42
N ASP A 607 22.36 -19.91 6.11
CA ASP A 607 21.54 -18.78 5.67
C ASP A 607 21.48 -18.67 4.15
N ILE A 608 20.44 -18.02 3.65
CA ILE A 608 20.29 -17.69 2.22
C ILE A 608 20.16 -16.17 2.10
N MET A 609 21.05 -15.56 1.34
CA MET A 609 21.09 -14.10 1.15
C MET A 609 20.97 -13.72 -0.32
N PHE A 610 20.13 -12.71 -0.59
CA PHE A 610 19.94 -12.09 -1.91
C PHE A 610 19.98 -10.57 -1.73
N GLY A 611 21.00 -9.86 -2.17
CA GLY A 611 21.08 -8.40 -2.04
C GLY A 611 20.22 -7.72 -3.10
N GLY A 612 20.40 -8.09 -4.37
CA GLY A 612 19.59 -7.58 -5.47
C GLY A 612 20.30 -6.41 -6.16
N LEU A 613 19.56 -5.37 -6.55
CA LEU A 613 20.17 -4.27 -7.31
C LEU A 613 20.97 -3.32 -6.40
N GLY A 614 22.28 -3.26 -6.55
CA GLY A 614 23.14 -2.40 -5.75
C GLY A 614 24.50 -3.06 -5.52
N SER A 615 25.41 -2.36 -4.84
CA SER A 615 26.68 -2.96 -4.42
C SER A 615 26.55 -3.49 -3.00
N ASP A 616 26.30 -4.78 -2.88
CA ASP A 616 25.88 -5.42 -1.63
C ASP A 616 27.05 -6.04 -0.88
N SER A 617 26.85 -6.25 0.43
CA SER A 617 27.83 -6.84 1.33
C SER A 617 27.22 -8.00 2.12
N TYR A 618 27.79 -9.18 1.94
CA TYR A 618 27.36 -10.42 2.58
C TYR A 618 28.30 -10.84 3.69
N GLY A 619 27.80 -11.02 4.91
CA GLY A 619 28.51 -11.67 5.99
C GLY A 619 28.16 -13.14 6.07
N VAL A 620 29.16 -14.00 5.93
CA VAL A 620 29.04 -15.46 6.01
C VAL A 620 29.94 -16.00 7.13
N ASP A 621 29.42 -16.95 7.90
CA ASP A 621 30.15 -17.54 9.02
C ASP A 621 30.14 -19.08 9.04
N THR A 622 29.25 -19.69 8.25
CA THR A 622 29.24 -21.14 8.05
C THR A 622 29.45 -21.53 6.60
N SER A 623 29.88 -22.77 6.38
CA SER A 623 29.94 -23.35 5.03
C SER A 623 28.55 -23.66 4.45
N GLY A 624 27.48 -23.49 5.24
CA GLY A 624 26.10 -23.71 4.83
C GLY A 624 25.47 -22.49 4.16
N ASP A 625 26.05 -21.31 4.37
CA ASP A 625 25.54 -20.05 3.86
C ASP A 625 25.60 -20.02 2.32
N ALA A 626 24.52 -19.53 1.71
CA ALA A 626 24.36 -19.43 0.27
C ALA A 626 24.01 -18.00 -0.13
N ILE A 627 24.74 -17.47 -1.11
CA ILE A 627 24.46 -16.17 -1.71
C ILE A 627 23.91 -16.39 -3.12
N GLY A 628 22.79 -15.73 -3.43
CA GLY A 628 22.18 -15.74 -4.75
C GLY A 628 22.32 -14.40 -5.45
N GLU A 629 23.24 -14.31 -6.41
CA GLU A 629 23.47 -13.12 -7.24
C GLU A 629 23.11 -13.34 -8.71
N ASN A 630 22.44 -12.36 -9.33
CA ASN A 630 22.21 -12.34 -10.77
C ASN A 630 23.19 -11.41 -11.50
N VAL A 631 23.21 -11.55 -12.83
CA VAL A 631 24.09 -10.76 -13.68
C VAL A 631 23.63 -9.30 -13.72
N GLY A 632 24.54 -8.38 -13.41
CA GLY A 632 24.33 -6.94 -13.54
C GLY A 632 23.59 -6.30 -12.36
N GLU A 633 23.67 -6.95 -11.19
CA GLU A 633 23.05 -6.51 -9.95
C GLU A 633 23.94 -5.53 -9.18
N GLY A 634 25.26 -5.71 -9.18
CA GLY A 634 26.19 -4.60 -8.90
C GLY A 634 27.63 -5.05 -8.79
N PHE A 635 28.32 -4.55 -7.74
CA PHE A 635 29.65 -5.01 -7.34
C PHE A 635 29.55 -5.49 -5.91
N ASP A 636 29.71 -6.79 -5.73
CA ASP A 636 29.22 -7.45 -4.53
C ASP A 636 30.37 -8.08 -3.73
N ALA A 637 30.34 -7.84 -2.42
CA ALA A 637 31.42 -8.18 -1.50
C ALA A 637 31.02 -9.23 -0.47
N VAL A 638 31.82 -10.28 -0.35
CA VAL A 638 31.68 -11.31 0.68
C VAL A 638 32.69 -11.08 1.79
N TYR A 639 32.23 -11.10 3.03
CA TYR A 639 33.02 -11.06 4.26
C TYR A 639 32.84 -12.39 4.97
N SER A 640 33.87 -13.24 4.91
CA SER A 640 33.79 -14.62 5.42
C SER A 640 34.67 -14.81 6.64
N THR A 641 34.13 -15.39 7.71
CA THR A 641 34.95 -15.83 8.87
C THR A 641 35.46 -17.27 8.76
N GLY A 642 35.01 -18.00 7.73
CA GLY A 642 35.48 -19.33 7.35
C GLY A 642 36.04 -19.39 5.92
N ASP A 643 36.49 -20.56 5.50
CA ASP A 643 36.97 -20.77 4.13
C ASP A 643 35.84 -20.56 3.12
N TYR A 644 36.11 -19.87 2.02
CA TYR A 644 35.07 -19.48 1.07
C TYR A 644 35.50 -19.56 -0.39
N THR A 645 34.54 -19.84 -1.27
CA THR A 645 34.71 -19.78 -2.73
C THR A 645 33.60 -18.92 -3.29
N LEU A 646 33.95 -17.85 -4.01
CA LEU A 646 32.97 -16.96 -4.61
C LEU A 646 32.09 -17.72 -5.61
N GLY A 647 30.77 -17.58 -5.45
CA GLY A 647 29.79 -17.97 -6.46
C GLY A 647 29.89 -17.10 -7.72
N ALA A 648 29.06 -17.39 -8.73
CA ALA A 648 28.98 -16.52 -9.90
C ALA A 648 28.47 -15.12 -9.53
N ASN A 649 28.90 -14.10 -10.28
CA ASN A 649 28.48 -12.70 -10.11
C ASN A 649 28.85 -12.06 -8.77
N LEU A 650 29.82 -12.64 -8.04
CA LEU A 650 30.42 -12.00 -6.86
C LEU A 650 31.82 -11.53 -7.22
N GLU A 651 32.14 -10.28 -6.92
CA GLU A 651 33.39 -9.65 -7.36
C GLU A 651 34.44 -9.55 -6.26
N GLN A 652 34.05 -9.47 -4.98
CA GLN A 652 34.99 -9.29 -3.88
C GLN A 652 34.90 -10.36 -2.79
N LEU A 653 36.06 -10.84 -2.32
CA LEU A 653 36.19 -11.69 -1.14
C LEU A 653 37.10 -11.04 -0.10
N ASN A 654 36.63 -10.98 1.14
CA ASN A 654 37.40 -10.56 2.31
C ASN A 654 37.40 -11.69 3.34
N LEU A 655 38.56 -12.29 3.58
CA LEU A 655 38.72 -13.28 4.64
C LEU A 655 38.92 -12.58 5.98
N LEU A 656 38.20 -13.05 6.99
CA LEU A 656 38.22 -12.55 8.36
C LEU A 656 38.45 -13.71 9.33
N GLY A 657 38.77 -13.38 10.58
CA GLY A 657 38.76 -14.35 11.67
C GLY A 657 39.70 -15.55 11.44
N ALA A 658 39.12 -16.74 11.31
CA ALA A 658 39.87 -18.00 11.24
C ALA A 658 39.95 -18.58 9.81
N ALA A 659 39.42 -17.89 8.82
CA ALA A 659 39.49 -18.30 7.42
C ALA A 659 40.94 -18.40 6.94
N VAL A 660 41.27 -19.44 6.20
CA VAL A 660 42.62 -19.63 5.64
C VAL A 660 42.61 -19.99 4.16
N ASN A 661 41.46 -20.37 3.58
CA ASN A 661 41.33 -20.64 2.15
C ASN A 661 40.30 -19.71 1.52
N GLY A 662 40.67 -19.05 0.42
CA GLY A 662 39.80 -18.17 -0.35
C GLY A 662 39.96 -18.41 -1.84
N PHE A 663 38.85 -18.57 -2.57
CA PHE A 663 38.89 -18.79 -4.02
C PHE A 663 37.93 -17.85 -4.74
N GLY A 664 38.38 -17.22 -5.82
CA GLY A 664 37.55 -16.43 -6.74
C GLY A 664 36.78 -17.29 -7.73
N ASN A 665 36.29 -16.66 -8.79
CA ASN A 665 35.46 -17.27 -9.82
C ASN A 665 36.05 -17.01 -11.23
N SER A 666 35.21 -16.69 -12.22
CA SER A 666 35.66 -16.41 -13.61
C SER A 666 35.65 -14.91 -13.98
N LEU A 667 35.40 -14.05 -13.00
CA LEU A 667 35.36 -12.59 -13.11
C LEU A 667 36.70 -12.01 -12.67
N ALA A 668 36.92 -10.72 -12.92
CA ALA A 668 38.03 -10.00 -12.31
C ALA A 668 37.72 -9.76 -10.83
N ASN A 669 38.25 -10.61 -9.95
CA ASN A 669 37.98 -10.61 -8.52
C ASN A 669 38.95 -9.71 -7.75
N SER A 670 38.45 -9.07 -6.70
CA SER A 670 39.25 -8.38 -5.68
C SER A 670 39.26 -9.21 -4.40
N MET A 671 40.43 -9.73 -4.02
CA MET A 671 40.55 -10.68 -2.91
C MET A 671 41.50 -10.15 -1.84
N PHE A 672 41.04 -10.20 -0.59
CA PHE A 672 41.80 -9.80 0.59
C PHE A 672 41.85 -10.95 1.59
N GLY A 673 43.05 -11.42 1.89
CA GLY A 673 43.33 -12.33 2.99
C GLY A 673 43.36 -11.62 4.35
N ASN A 674 43.84 -12.32 5.37
CA ASN A 674 43.94 -11.86 6.74
C ASN A 674 45.39 -11.97 7.25
N GLU A 675 45.58 -11.95 8.58
CA GLU A 675 46.91 -12.01 9.21
C GLU A 675 47.43 -13.45 9.39
N LEU A 676 46.74 -14.44 8.84
CA LEU A 676 47.11 -15.86 8.87
C LEU A 676 47.71 -16.26 7.53
N ALA A 677 48.52 -17.31 7.53
CA ALA A 677 48.95 -17.96 6.29
C ALA A 677 47.72 -18.44 5.48
N ASN A 678 47.42 -17.75 4.39
CA ASN A 678 46.28 -17.97 3.53
C ASN A 678 46.68 -18.72 2.25
N TYR A 679 45.76 -19.50 1.72
CA TYR A 679 45.80 -20.00 0.35
C TYR A 679 44.71 -19.31 -0.46
N LEU A 680 45.14 -18.45 -1.38
CA LEU A 680 44.28 -17.60 -2.19
C LEU A 680 44.41 -17.98 -3.66
N GLY A 681 43.31 -18.37 -4.30
CA GLY A 681 43.24 -18.63 -5.74
C GLY A 681 42.31 -17.65 -6.44
N GLY A 682 42.80 -16.87 -7.41
CA GLY A 682 42.00 -15.92 -8.20
C GLY A 682 40.98 -16.61 -9.10
N GLY A 683 41.46 -17.59 -9.87
CA GLY A 683 40.62 -18.43 -10.71
C GLY A 683 40.81 -18.07 -12.18
N ALA A 684 39.79 -17.51 -12.81
CA ALA A 684 39.93 -16.93 -14.14
C ALA A 684 39.49 -15.48 -14.11
N GLY A 685 40.08 -14.62 -14.92
CA GLY A 685 39.80 -13.19 -14.88
C GLY A 685 41.10 -12.42 -14.72
N ASP A 686 41.05 -11.09 -14.65
CA ASP A 686 42.23 -10.30 -14.29
C ASP A 686 42.08 -9.93 -12.81
N ASP A 687 42.63 -10.75 -11.91
CA ASP A 687 42.36 -10.68 -10.48
C ASP A 687 43.33 -9.74 -9.75
N VAL A 688 42.89 -9.19 -8.61
CA VAL A 688 43.74 -8.44 -7.67
C VAL A 688 43.68 -9.12 -6.32
N ILE A 689 44.78 -9.75 -5.91
CA ILE A 689 44.86 -10.58 -4.71
C ILE A 689 45.87 -9.98 -3.73
N THR A 690 45.44 -9.77 -2.48
CA THR A 690 46.30 -9.35 -1.37
C THR A 690 46.26 -10.40 -0.26
N GLY A 691 47.39 -11.03 0.06
CA GLY A 691 47.53 -12.05 1.11
C GLY A 691 47.36 -11.50 2.52
N GLY A 692 48.07 -10.40 2.82
CA GLY A 692 47.96 -9.70 4.09
C GLY A 692 49.20 -9.95 4.94
N GLY A 693 49.08 -10.78 5.95
CA GLY A 693 50.23 -11.21 6.76
C GLY A 693 50.20 -12.70 6.99
N GLY A 694 51.35 -13.29 7.32
CA GLY A 694 51.50 -14.75 7.30
C GLY A 694 52.23 -15.19 6.04
N ASN A 695 52.50 -16.49 5.92
CA ASN A 695 53.18 -17.02 4.75
C ASN A 695 52.13 -17.54 3.78
N ASP A 696 51.80 -16.72 2.80
CA ASP A 696 50.67 -16.92 1.92
C ASP A 696 51.06 -17.71 0.66
N ILE A 697 50.11 -18.46 0.13
CA ILE A 697 50.20 -19.07 -1.19
C ILE A 697 49.15 -18.39 -2.06
N ILE A 698 49.59 -17.66 -3.07
CA ILE A 698 48.74 -16.88 -3.97
C ILE A 698 48.86 -17.45 -5.39
N GLU A 699 47.76 -17.91 -5.94
CA GLU A 699 47.66 -18.44 -7.30
C GLU A 699 46.68 -17.57 -8.10
N GLY A 700 47.19 -16.71 -9.00
CA GLY A 700 46.33 -15.93 -9.91
C GLY A 700 45.52 -16.82 -10.85
N ALA A 701 46.16 -17.89 -11.33
CA ALA A 701 45.65 -18.79 -12.37
C ALA A 701 45.44 -18.02 -13.69
N THR A 702 44.36 -18.27 -14.45
CA THR A 702 44.31 -17.74 -15.82
C THR A 702 43.88 -16.28 -15.84
N GLY A 703 44.73 -15.39 -16.30
CA GLY A 703 44.45 -13.97 -16.15
C GLY A 703 45.63 -13.11 -16.49
N ASN A 704 45.48 -11.80 -16.33
CA ASN A 704 46.62 -10.96 -16.02
C ASN A 704 46.43 -10.47 -14.59
N ASP A 705 46.96 -11.22 -13.64
CA ASP A 705 46.65 -11.03 -12.23
C ASP A 705 47.64 -10.08 -11.56
N ILE A 706 47.20 -9.37 -10.52
CA ILE A 706 48.05 -8.54 -9.66
C ILE A 706 48.05 -9.16 -8.27
N MET A 707 49.21 -9.63 -7.81
CA MET A 707 49.36 -10.33 -6.55
C MET A 707 50.28 -9.56 -5.59
N PHE A 708 49.84 -9.44 -4.34
CA PHE A 708 50.59 -8.86 -3.22
C PHE A 708 50.51 -9.84 -2.04
N GLY A 709 51.64 -10.33 -1.54
CA GLY A 709 51.75 -11.28 -0.44
C GLY A 709 51.62 -10.53 0.88
N GLY A 710 52.46 -9.53 1.07
CA GLY A 710 52.46 -8.69 2.26
C GLY A 710 53.48 -9.19 3.27
N LEU A 711 53.16 -9.19 4.56
CA LEU A 711 54.15 -9.56 5.58
C LEU A 711 54.28 -11.08 5.70
N GLY A 712 55.40 -11.65 5.29
CA GLY A 712 55.69 -13.07 5.48
C GLY A 712 56.56 -13.60 4.36
N SER A 713 56.79 -14.92 4.37
CA SER A 713 57.47 -15.57 3.25
C SER A 713 56.43 -16.21 2.35
N ASP A 714 56.14 -15.54 1.25
CA ASP A 714 54.99 -15.81 0.40
C ASP A 714 55.39 -16.58 -0.85
N SER A 715 54.41 -17.25 -1.46
CA SER A 715 54.59 -18.07 -2.65
C SER A 715 53.58 -17.69 -3.72
N TYR A 716 54.07 -17.32 -4.90
CA TYR A 716 53.28 -16.85 -6.02
C TYR A 716 53.26 -17.86 -7.17
N GLY A 717 52.07 -18.27 -7.60
CA GLY A 717 51.85 -19.02 -8.83
C GLY A 717 51.63 -18.07 -10.01
N VAL A 718 52.56 -18.09 -10.98
CA VAL A 718 52.49 -17.29 -12.22
C VAL A 718 52.35 -18.21 -13.42
N ASP A 719 51.25 -18.08 -14.16
CA ASP A 719 51.00 -18.92 -15.35
C ASP A 719 50.89 -18.11 -16.64
N THR A 720 50.65 -16.81 -16.52
CA THR A 720 50.48 -15.93 -17.66
C THR A 720 51.53 -14.81 -17.61
N SER A 721 52.03 -14.42 -18.78
CA SER A 721 53.06 -13.39 -18.90
C SER A 721 52.60 -11.99 -18.49
N GLY A 722 51.29 -11.82 -18.27
CA GLY A 722 50.67 -10.57 -17.83
C GLY A 722 50.56 -10.44 -16.32
N ASP A 723 50.83 -11.51 -15.57
CA ASP A 723 50.78 -11.50 -14.11
C ASP A 723 51.87 -10.58 -13.56
N ALA A 724 51.49 -9.80 -12.56
CA ALA A 724 52.34 -8.85 -11.88
C ALA A 724 52.36 -9.16 -10.38
N ILE A 725 53.58 -9.21 -9.82
CA ILE A 725 53.79 -9.36 -8.38
C ILE A 725 54.31 -8.03 -7.84
N GLY A 726 53.69 -7.53 -6.78
CA GLY A 726 54.12 -6.35 -6.05
C GLY A 726 54.61 -6.71 -4.65
N GLU A 727 55.87 -6.40 -4.37
CA GLU A 727 56.52 -6.64 -3.07
C GLU A 727 57.19 -5.37 -2.54
N ASN A 728 57.07 -5.10 -1.24
CA ASN A 728 57.82 -4.03 -0.58
C ASN A 728 59.08 -4.55 0.11
N VAL A 729 59.95 -3.61 0.47
CA VAL A 729 61.20 -3.94 1.15
C VAL A 729 60.92 -4.43 2.57
N GLY A 730 61.41 -5.62 2.91
CA GLY A 730 61.37 -6.17 4.27
C GLY A 730 60.08 -6.90 4.62
N GLU A 731 59.34 -7.35 3.61
CA GLU A 731 58.08 -8.08 3.73
C GLU A 731 58.31 -9.59 3.94
N GLY A 732 59.32 -10.19 3.31
CA GLY A 732 59.93 -11.40 3.83
C GLY A 732 60.92 -12.07 2.88
N PHE A 733 60.66 -13.34 2.56
CA PHE A 733 61.47 -14.10 1.58
C PHE A 733 60.50 -14.82 0.67
N ASP A 734 60.46 -14.38 -0.58
CA ASP A 734 59.29 -14.59 -1.42
C ASP A 734 59.66 -15.39 -2.67
N ALA A 735 58.82 -16.38 -2.97
CA ALA A 735 59.09 -17.40 -3.98
C ALA A 735 58.09 -17.34 -5.14
N VAL A 736 58.58 -17.23 -6.36
CA VAL A 736 57.79 -17.32 -7.58
C VAL A 736 57.88 -18.74 -8.15
N TYR A 737 56.73 -19.31 -8.48
CA TYR A 737 56.57 -20.57 -9.18
C TYR A 737 55.93 -20.29 -10.54
N THR A 738 56.65 -20.54 -11.63
CA THR A 738 56.19 -20.15 -12.96
C THR A 738 56.17 -21.29 -13.97
N THR A 739 55.13 -21.35 -14.80
CA THR A 739 55.05 -22.28 -15.93
C THR A 739 55.54 -21.69 -17.26
N GLY A 740 55.82 -20.38 -17.29
CA GLY A 740 56.39 -19.64 -18.40
C GLY A 740 57.76 -19.06 -18.09
N ASP A 741 58.36 -18.39 -19.06
CA ASP A 741 59.62 -17.68 -18.85
C ASP A 741 59.39 -16.46 -17.95
N TYR A 742 60.26 -16.23 -16.96
CA TYR A 742 60.04 -15.19 -15.96
C TYR A 742 61.33 -14.49 -15.54
N THR A 743 61.21 -13.22 -15.17
CA THR A 743 62.28 -12.42 -14.56
C THR A 743 61.76 -11.87 -13.25
N LEU A 744 62.48 -12.13 -12.14
CA LEU A 744 62.07 -11.64 -10.84
C LEU A 744 61.99 -10.10 -10.83
N GLY A 745 60.86 -9.59 -10.35
CA GLY A 745 60.70 -8.18 -9.99
C GLY A 745 61.55 -7.80 -8.77
N ALA A 746 61.54 -6.53 -8.38
CA ALA A 746 62.24 -6.10 -7.17
C ALA A 746 61.67 -6.80 -5.91
N ASN A 747 62.53 -7.02 -4.91
CA ASN A 747 62.15 -7.61 -3.61
C ASN A 747 61.63 -9.06 -3.67
N LEU A 748 61.87 -9.77 -4.77
CA LEU A 748 61.60 -11.21 -4.85
C LEU A 748 62.93 -11.97 -4.79
N GLU A 749 63.02 -13.00 -3.95
CA GLU A 749 64.28 -13.70 -3.68
C GLU A 749 64.39 -15.05 -4.39
N GLN A 750 63.28 -15.76 -4.63
CA GLN A 750 63.33 -17.12 -5.20
C GLN A 750 62.51 -17.24 -6.49
N LEU A 751 63.07 -17.92 -7.49
CA LEU A 751 62.38 -18.33 -8.72
C LEU A 751 62.45 -19.84 -8.89
N ASN A 752 61.30 -20.47 -9.15
CA ASN A 752 61.17 -21.89 -9.43
C ASN A 752 60.50 -22.04 -10.81
N LEU A 753 61.26 -22.53 -11.79
CA LEU A 753 60.72 -22.91 -13.08
C LEU A 753 60.01 -24.26 -12.92
N ILE A 754 58.76 -24.33 -13.36
CA ILE A 754 57.97 -25.57 -13.39
C ILE A 754 57.33 -25.74 -14.77
N GLY A 755 56.77 -26.91 -15.05
CA GLY A 755 56.04 -27.14 -16.30
C GLY A 755 56.89 -26.91 -17.56
N ALA A 756 56.48 -25.94 -18.39
CA ALA A 756 57.07 -25.67 -19.70
C ALA A 756 58.09 -24.52 -19.72
N ALA A 757 58.34 -23.87 -18.58
CA ALA A 757 59.26 -22.75 -18.46
C ALA A 757 60.69 -23.18 -18.83
N VAL A 758 61.40 -22.36 -19.60
CA VAL A 758 62.78 -22.67 -20.01
C VAL A 758 63.77 -21.54 -19.71
N ASN A 759 63.32 -20.30 -19.53
CA ASN A 759 64.18 -19.17 -19.19
C ASN A 759 63.76 -18.55 -17.84
N GLY A 760 64.72 -18.36 -16.94
CA GLY A 760 64.52 -17.73 -15.63
C GLY A 760 65.63 -16.75 -15.30
N PHE A 761 65.27 -15.55 -14.85
CA PHE A 761 66.24 -14.50 -14.51
C PHE A 761 65.96 -13.92 -13.13
N GLY A 762 67.01 -13.71 -12.33
CA GLY A 762 66.93 -13.00 -11.06
C GLY A 762 66.95 -11.47 -11.22
N ASN A 763 67.19 -10.77 -10.13
CA ASN A 763 67.20 -9.32 -10.02
C ASN A 763 68.55 -8.83 -9.44
N SER A 764 68.55 -7.82 -8.56
CA SER A 764 69.76 -7.29 -7.93
C SER A 764 70.02 -7.80 -6.50
N LEU A 765 69.23 -8.77 -6.04
CA LEU A 765 69.31 -9.40 -4.72
C LEU A 765 70.09 -10.71 -4.82
N ALA A 766 70.45 -11.30 -3.68
CA ALA A 766 70.97 -12.66 -3.65
C ALA A 766 69.82 -13.64 -3.90
N ASN A 767 69.64 -14.05 -5.16
CA ASN A 767 68.52 -14.85 -5.61
C ASN A 767 68.79 -16.36 -5.57
N SER A 768 67.74 -17.15 -5.36
CA SER A 768 67.77 -18.61 -5.49
C SER A 768 66.92 -19.04 -6.68
N LEU A 769 67.56 -19.54 -7.74
CA LEU A 769 66.91 -19.96 -8.98
C LEU A 769 66.95 -21.48 -9.12
N PHE A 770 65.79 -22.09 -9.34
CA PHE A 770 65.63 -23.52 -9.57
C PHE A 770 65.01 -23.77 -10.94
N GLY A 771 65.70 -24.54 -11.78
CA GLY A 771 65.22 -25.07 -13.06
C GLY A 771 64.26 -26.26 -12.88
N ASN A 772 63.79 -26.81 -14.00
CA ASN A 772 62.98 -28.02 -14.08
C ASN A 772 63.77 -29.16 -14.76
N ASP A 773 63.08 -30.15 -15.35
CA ASP A 773 63.70 -31.28 -16.06
C ASP A 773 63.95 -30.99 -17.56
N LEU A 774 63.74 -29.74 -18.01
CA LEU A 774 63.99 -29.27 -19.37
C LEU A 774 65.36 -28.59 -19.46
N ALA A 775 65.88 -28.41 -20.68
CA ALA A 775 67.07 -27.57 -20.87
C ALA A 775 66.74 -26.10 -20.53
N ASN A 776 67.21 -25.63 -19.37
CA ASN A 776 66.93 -24.31 -18.85
C ASN A 776 68.07 -23.32 -19.11
N TYR A 777 67.72 -22.05 -19.24
CA TYR A 777 68.64 -20.92 -19.17
C TYR A 777 68.34 -20.09 -17.92
N LEU A 778 69.25 -20.13 -16.96
CA LEU A 778 69.13 -19.41 -15.69
C LEU A 778 70.17 -18.30 -15.61
N GLY A 779 69.73 -17.06 -15.41
CA GLY A 779 70.59 -15.91 -15.17
C GLY A 779 70.41 -15.35 -13.77
N GLY A 780 71.47 -15.30 -12.95
CA GLY A 780 71.41 -14.80 -11.56
C GLY A 780 71.09 -13.30 -11.50
N GLY A 781 71.91 -12.49 -12.14
CA GLY A 781 71.67 -11.04 -12.25
C GLY A 781 72.79 -10.25 -11.58
N ASP A 782 72.44 -9.37 -10.64
CA ASP A 782 73.43 -8.87 -9.68
C ASP A 782 73.13 -9.51 -8.32
N GLY A 783 74.14 -9.86 -7.53
CA GLY A 783 73.90 -10.48 -6.22
C GLY A 783 74.89 -11.59 -5.95
N ASP A 784 74.80 -12.28 -4.82
CA ASP A 784 75.50 -13.56 -4.65
C ASP A 784 74.44 -14.66 -4.82
N ASP A 785 74.30 -15.20 -6.03
CA ASP A 785 73.15 -16.02 -6.43
C ASP A 785 73.40 -17.52 -6.28
N VAL A 786 72.32 -18.30 -6.15
CA VAL A 786 72.35 -19.77 -6.18
C VAL A 786 71.47 -20.27 -7.33
N LEU A 787 72.08 -20.86 -8.35
CA LEU A 787 71.38 -21.39 -9.53
C LEU A 787 71.48 -22.92 -9.54
N THR A 788 70.33 -23.59 -9.66
CA THR A 788 70.24 -25.05 -9.76
C THR A 788 69.47 -25.46 -11.01
N GLY A 789 70.13 -26.07 -11.99
CA GLY A 789 69.54 -26.50 -13.28
C GLY A 789 68.60 -27.70 -13.16
N ASN A 790 68.83 -28.56 -12.15
CA ASN A 790 68.12 -29.83 -11.94
C ASN A 790 68.39 -30.87 -13.05
N GLY A 791 67.59 -30.93 -14.11
CA GLY A 791 67.77 -31.92 -15.16
C GLY A 791 67.58 -31.28 -16.54
N GLY A 792 68.38 -31.65 -17.52
CA GLY A 792 68.39 -30.94 -18.79
C GLY A 792 69.80 -30.70 -19.26
N ASN A 793 69.97 -29.99 -20.37
CA ASN A 793 71.29 -29.47 -20.72
C ASN A 793 71.23 -27.98 -20.46
N ASP A 794 71.65 -27.57 -19.27
CA ASP A 794 71.32 -26.26 -18.75
C ASP A 794 72.41 -25.23 -19.06
N ILE A 795 72.03 -23.97 -19.15
CA ILE A 795 72.94 -22.83 -19.19
C ILE A 795 72.72 -22.04 -17.91
N LEU A 796 73.72 -22.02 -17.03
CA LEU A 796 73.69 -21.28 -15.77
C LEU A 796 74.68 -20.12 -15.87
N GLU A 797 74.18 -18.89 -15.85
CA GLU A 797 74.98 -17.67 -15.87
C GLU A 797 74.76 -16.90 -14.56
N GLY A 798 75.74 -16.94 -13.66
CA GLY A 798 75.67 -16.18 -12.40
C GLY A 798 75.52 -14.68 -12.63
N ASN A 799 76.25 -14.15 -13.62
CA ASN A 799 76.43 -12.72 -13.86
C ASN A 799 77.17 -12.04 -12.68
N THR A 800 76.81 -10.83 -12.26
CA THR A 800 77.66 -10.10 -11.32
C THR A 800 77.46 -10.60 -9.90
N GLY A 801 78.52 -11.17 -9.30
CA GLY A 801 78.32 -11.81 -8.01
C GLY A 801 79.46 -12.68 -7.54
N ASN A 802 79.25 -13.41 -6.45
CA ASN A 802 79.94 -14.65 -6.19
C ASN A 802 78.89 -15.76 -6.16
N ASP A 803 78.70 -16.40 -7.31
CA ASP A 803 77.53 -17.25 -7.52
C ASP A 803 77.84 -18.73 -7.28
N ILE A 804 76.83 -19.50 -6.88
CA ILE A 804 76.91 -20.95 -6.73
C ILE A 804 76.00 -21.61 -7.76
N MET A 805 76.60 -22.37 -8.69
CA MET A 805 75.88 -23.01 -9.78
C MET A 805 75.96 -24.54 -9.71
N PHE A 806 74.80 -25.19 -9.75
CA PHE A 806 74.64 -26.64 -9.79
C PHE A 806 73.87 -27.04 -11.06
N GLY A 807 74.54 -27.57 -12.08
CA GLY A 807 73.85 -27.95 -13.34
C GLY A 807 72.97 -29.19 -13.19
N GLY A 808 73.36 -30.16 -12.36
CA GLY A 808 72.56 -31.36 -12.14
C GLY A 808 72.75 -32.43 -13.22
N LEU A 809 71.65 -32.98 -13.74
CA LEU A 809 71.66 -34.09 -14.70
C LEU A 809 71.66 -33.59 -16.14
N GLY A 810 72.80 -33.71 -16.82
CA GLY A 810 72.90 -33.61 -18.27
C GLY A 810 74.22 -32.99 -18.69
N SER A 811 74.22 -32.22 -19.78
CA SER A 811 75.41 -31.53 -20.30
C SER A 811 75.25 -30.02 -20.14
N ASP A 812 75.73 -29.52 -19.01
CA ASP A 812 75.49 -28.15 -18.58
C ASP A 812 76.65 -27.22 -18.93
N SER A 813 76.32 -25.96 -19.15
CA SER A 813 77.25 -24.87 -19.45
C SER A 813 77.17 -23.80 -18.36
N TYR A 814 78.34 -23.35 -17.90
CA TYR A 814 78.45 -22.41 -16.78
C TYR A 814 79.13 -21.12 -17.25
N GLY A 815 78.45 -19.99 -17.08
CA GLY A 815 79.00 -18.65 -17.22
C GLY A 815 79.66 -18.24 -15.90
N VAL A 816 81.00 -18.27 -15.88
CA VAL A 816 81.83 -17.90 -14.73
C VAL A 816 82.54 -16.60 -15.07
N ASP A 817 82.15 -15.49 -14.45
CA ASP A 817 82.68 -14.17 -14.76
C ASP A 817 83.31 -13.46 -13.55
N SER A 818 83.08 -13.99 -12.34
CA SER A 818 83.70 -13.54 -11.10
C SER A 818 84.65 -14.59 -10.54
N SER A 819 85.67 -14.12 -9.82
CA SER A 819 86.64 -15.02 -9.18
C SER A 819 86.08 -15.76 -7.96
N GLY A 820 84.91 -15.36 -7.46
CA GLY A 820 84.24 -16.00 -6.33
C GLY A 820 83.21 -17.05 -6.71
N ASP A 821 82.89 -17.18 -8.00
CA ASP A 821 81.95 -18.16 -8.52
C ASP A 821 82.40 -19.60 -8.23
N ALA A 822 81.43 -20.43 -7.84
CA ALA A 822 81.63 -21.84 -7.51
C ALA A 822 80.68 -22.72 -8.32
N ILE A 823 81.24 -23.75 -8.96
CA ILE A 823 80.48 -24.81 -9.63
C ILE A 823 80.47 -26.04 -8.73
N GLY A 824 79.28 -26.55 -8.42
CA GLY A 824 79.05 -27.66 -7.50
C GLY A 824 78.90 -29.03 -8.12
#